data_AF-A0A139WP41-F1
#
_entry.id   AF-A0A139WP41-F1
#
_cell.length_a   1.000
_cell.length_b   1.000
_cell.length_c   1.000
_cell.angle_alpha   90.00
_cell.angle_beta   90.00
_cell.angle_gamma   90.00
#
_symmetry.space_group_name_H-M   'P 1'
#
loop_
_entity.id
_entity.type
_entity.pdbx_description
1 polymer ?
#
loop_
_entity_poly.entity_id
_entity_poly.type
_entity_poly.pdbx_seq_one_letter_code
_entity_poly.pdbx_strand_id
1 'polypeptide(L)'
;MLIAIPKEFRKYSKNCQSLRRILRDTCCALDDISSNLQLGKEIKEDLLNQDVIDKLHNKLDTVPTLMVFGQNCHAKALFVNNLLDQIILPLFSNQWRYITFKYGHSKTFKLKAHEKPWVTIPEEDLQRIGDDLCASLEVEICHTLLKDNANIMVPPDCQPDQVHEILNKHMKSVLPVIIYAVSEDILSDSNIQEIRKFKELYNLPFLFVSVSNIGPSQSTESLTESEQHLLECNGGQKTLSKMQNLRDQLVRLGYLNDSDNLKTEELMKRKSYCLDCSLYNTLIHDTQMNEELIVFIHEVLKSSLLKMAALLSEIHSQCLRRFILSAFDMAREIQITPKRILYAQDIELKLYKKLMKIAGEQQEEITGIIQRTLQEMKTNVSDVLEGYNKNDDHQSTKMATLEIQQLVLRRLRNSVATQIVQSVGCLQESFTGTLQRCLESLEKNCHDLEGNLSASDAVKQILSAAYNIDLKSSTSFSVVHTFMDRLRTLLSNFILPWSSSQVQCNVQWQLQHPRIVKLRGSVIDYTYGGGSSPAVLLIMERMTRDLHCGLRNGLSWVVRLRIAIDVVEGIRYLHSQGLVHRDIKLKNVLLDGEDRAKLTDFGFCIPEAMMSGSVVGTPVHMAPELLSGRYDSSVDVYAFGILFWYICAGQVKLPNHFDQFQNKEQLWNSVRKGIRPECLAHFNQACWNLMEQCWAAEPADRPLLGYVQPQLEAIYNSAKAESSDSYS
;
A
#
# COMPACT_ATOMS: atom_id res chain seq x y z
N MET A 1 -28.52 35.43 23.85
CA MET A 1 -27.55 34.71 22.99
C MET A 1 -27.85 33.23 22.82
N LEU A 2 -28.33 32.52 23.85
CA LEU A 2 -28.69 31.09 23.81
C LEU A 2 -29.66 30.65 22.69
N ILE A 3 -30.40 31.59 22.09
CA ILE A 3 -31.23 31.40 20.89
C ILE A 3 -30.41 30.91 19.67
N ALA A 4 -29.09 31.03 19.70
CA ALA A 4 -28.21 30.52 18.66
C ALA A 4 -28.01 28.98 18.71
N ILE A 5 -28.27 28.32 19.85
CA ILE A 5 -28.07 26.87 20.01
C ILE A 5 -28.90 26.05 19.00
N PRO A 6 -30.23 26.26 18.87
CA PRO A 6 -31.04 25.63 17.82
C PRO A 6 -30.47 25.83 16.40
N LYS A 7 -29.93 27.03 16.12
CA LYS A 7 -29.35 27.34 14.81
C LYS A 7 -28.10 26.52 14.53
N GLU A 8 -27.22 26.35 15.52
CA GLU A 8 -26.02 25.51 15.40
C GLU A 8 -26.40 24.02 15.24
N PHE A 9 -27.40 23.53 15.98
CA PHE A 9 -27.89 22.14 15.84
C PHE A 9 -28.52 21.90 14.46
N ARG A 10 -29.30 22.87 13.96
CA ARG A 10 -29.86 22.83 12.60
C ARG A 10 -28.76 22.83 11.54
N LYS A 11 -27.73 23.65 11.70
CA LYS A 11 -26.57 23.72 10.80
C LYS A 11 -25.81 22.39 10.81
N TYR A 12 -25.59 21.80 11.97
CA TYR A 12 -25.00 20.47 12.10
C TYR A 12 -25.83 19.41 11.36
N SER A 13 -27.15 19.37 11.59
CA SER A 13 -28.04 18.44 10.89
C SER A 13 -27.99 18.60 9.36
N LYS A 14 -27.97 19.83 8.85
CA LYS A 14 -27.85 20.10 7.41
C LYS A 14 -26.52 19.60 6.83
N ASN A 15 -25.43 19.76 7.58
CA ASN A 15 -24.11 19.25 7.18
C ASN A 15 -24.07 17.71 7.22
N CYS A 16 -24.65 17.08 8.24
CA CYS A 16 -24.79 15.62 8.29
C CYS A 16 -25.64 15.07 7.13
N GLN A 17 -26.71 15.77 6.72
CA GLN A 17 -27.48 15.41 5.53
C GLN A 17 -26.64 15.50 4.25
N SER A 18 -25.78 16.51 4.15
CA SER A 18 -24.88 16.67 3.01
C SER A 18 -23.84 15.55 2.96
N LEU A 19 -23.22 15.20 4.10
CA LEU A 19 -22.30 14.06 4.20
C LEU A 19 -22.98 12.72 3.90
N ARG A 20 -24.23 12.53 4.36
CA ARG A 20 -25.03 11.34 4.01
C ARG A 20 -25.28 11.21 2.52
N ARG A 21 -25.56 12.32 1.84
CA ARG A 21 -25.73 12.32 0.39
C ARG A 21 -24.43 11.90 -0.29
N ILE A 22 -23.30 12.46 0.11
CA ILE A 22 -21.98 12.11 -0.44
C ILE A 22 -21.68 10.62 -0.21
N LEU A 23 -21.91 10.10 1.00
CA LEU A 23 -21.72 8.68 1.31
C LEU A 23 -22.60 7.79 0.40
N ARG A 24 -23.88 8.14 0.24
CA ARG A 24 -24.80 7.43 -0.66
C ARG A 24 -24.31 7.45 -2.11
N ASP A 25 -23.94 8.61 -2.63
CA ASP A 25 -23.45 8.77 -4.00
C ASP A 25 -22.16 7.95 -4.21
N THR A 26 -21.32 7.84 -3.18
CA THR A 26 -20.10 7.01 -3.18
C THR A 26 -20.44 5.52 -3.27
N CYS A 27 -21.37 5.04 -2.44
CA CYS A 27 -21.81 3.64 -2.48
C CYS A 27 -22.44 3.29 -3.83
N CYS A 28 -23.31 4.16 -4.38
CA CYS A 28 -23.90 3.96 -5.70
C CYS A 28 -22.84 3.91 -6.81
N ALA A 29 -21.85 4.81 -6.79
CA ALA A 29 -20.77 4.79 -7.77
C ALA A 29 -19.94 3.49 -7.72
N LEU A 30 -19.69 2.96 -6.52
CA LEU A 30 -18.98 1.70 -6.34
C LEU A 30 -19.83 0.49 -6.76
N ASP A 31 -21.14 0.53 -6.51
CA ASP A 31 -22.08 -0.48 -7.01
C ASP A 31 -22.07 -0.53 -8.54
N ASP A 32 -22.14 0.64 -9.20
CA ASP A 32 -22.06 0.75 -10.65
C ASP A 32 -20.73 0.19 -11.20
N ILE A 33 -19.60 0.49 -10.53
CA ILE A 33 -18.29 -0.07 -10.91
C ILE A 33 -18.27 -1.59 -10.72
N SER A 34 -18.81 -2.10 -9.60
CA SER A 34 -18.85 -3.53 -9.29
C SER A 34 -19.73 -4.35 -10.25
N SER A 35 -20.76 -3.71 -10.81
CA SER A 35 -21.66 -4.34 -11.79
C SER A 35 -21.03 -4.50 -13.17
N ASN A 36 -20.11 -3.60 -13.54
CA ASN A 36 -19.48 -3.56 -14.86
C ASN A 36 -18.05 -4.12 -14.90
N LEU A 37 -17.36 -4.14 -13.75
CA LEU A 37 -15.99 -4.63 -13.60
C LEU A 37 -15.95 -5.56 -12.37
N GLN A 38 -15.45 -6.80 -12.54
CA GLN A 38 -15.26 -7.74 -11.41
C GLN A 38 -14.42 -7.14 -10.27
N LEU A 39 -13.57 -6.18 -10.60
CA LEU A 39 -12.71 -5.43 -9.70
C LEU A 39 -13.45 -4.53 -8.70
N GLY A 40 -14.67 -4.09 -9.03
CA GLY A 40 -15.46 -3.26 -8.11
C GLY A 40 -16.02 -4.03 -6.91
N LYS A 41 -16.13 -5.37 -6.99
CA LYS A 41 -16.52 -6.21 -5.85
C LYS A 41 -15.44 -6.29 -4.78
N GLU A 42 -14.18 -6.53 -5.18
CA GLU A 42 -13.03 -6.57 -4.27
C GLU A 42 -12.78 -5.21 -3.59
N ILE A 43 -12.85 -4.11 -4.35
CA ILE A 43 -12.70 -2.75 -3.81
C ILE A 43 -13.78 -2.45 -2.75
N LYS A 44 -15.02 -2.89 -3.00
CA LYS A 44 -16.15 -2.67 -2.08
C LYS A 44 -15.99 -3.49 -0.80
N GLU A 45 -15.59 -4.75 -0.90
CA GLU A 45 -15.38 -5.63 0.26
C GLU A 45 -14.17 -5.20 1.12
N ASP A 46 -13.07 -4.75 0.51
CA ASP A 46 -11.86 -4.38 1.25
C ASP A 46 -11.92 -2.99 1.90
N LEU A 47 -12.45 -1.97 1.20
CA LEU A 47 -12.40 -0.57 1.66
C LEU A 47 -13.67 -0.12 2.39
N LEU A 48 -14.81 -0.71 2.03
CA LEU A 48 -16.14 -0.34 2.51
C LEU A 48 -16.81 -1.56 3.12
N ASN A 49 -16.10 -2.16 4.08
CA ASN A 49 -16.66 -3.16 4.97
C ASN A 49 -17.99 -2.66 5.56
N GLN A 50 -18.99 -3.54 5.62
CA GLN A 50 -20.33 -3.20 6.12
C GLN A 50 -20.27 -2.56 7.51
N ASP A 51 -19.35 -3.00 8.37
CA ASP A 51 -19.11 -2.43 9.70
C ASP A 51 -18.65 -0.95 9.67
N VAL A 52 -17.84 -0.54 8.69
CA VAL A 52 -17.38 0.86 8.54
C VAL A 52 -18.52 1.76 8.08
N ILE A 53 -19.31 1.26 7.12
CA ILE A 53 -20.52 1.93 6.61
C ILE A 53 -21.54 2.07 7.75
N ASP A 54 -21.80 1.01 8.50
CA ASP A 54 -22.75 1.01 9.61
C ASP A 54 -22.29 1.96 10.73
N LYS A 55 -20.99 2.00 11.05
CA LYS A 55 -20.42 2.97 12.00
C LYS A 55 -20.58 4.42 11.54
N LEU A 56 -20.39 4.70 10.25
CA LEU A 56 -20.61 6.03 9.68
C LEU A 56 -22.08 6.43 9.68
N HIS A 57 -22.98 5.53 9.29
CA HIS A 57 -24.42 5.76 9.33
C HIS A 57 -24.90 6.04 10.76
N ASN A 58 -24.51 5.19 11.71
CA ASN A 58 -24.84 5.36 13.12
C ASN A 58 -24.39 6.74 13.63
N LYS A 59 -23.19 7.20 13.26
CA LYS A 59 -22.69 8.54 13.63
C LYS A 59 -23.44 9.68 12.94
N LEU A 60 -23.77 9.55 11.65
CA LEU A 60 -24.48 10.57 10.86
C LEU A 60 -25.97 10.71 11.23
N ASP A 61 -26.54 9.69 11.85
CA ASP A 61 -27.92 9.66 12.36
C ASP A 61 -28.03 10.11 13.82
N THR A 62 -26.91 10.36 14.50
CA THR A 62 -26.94 10.92 15.85
C THR A 62 -27.54 12.33 15.90
N VAL A 63 -28.36 12.57 16.93
CA VAL A 63 -28.92 13.90 17.21
C VAL A 63 -28.06 14.57 18.28
N PRO A 64 -27.54 15.80 18.04
CA PRO A 64 -26.82 16.53 19.07
C PRO A 64 -27.76 16.82 20.25
N THR A 65 -27.31 16.51 21.46
CA THR A 65 -28.10 16.64 22.68
C THR A 65 -27.23 17.16 23.82
N LEU A 66 -27.75 18.12 24.58
CA LEU A 66 -27.08 18.62 25.78
C LEU A 66 -27.28 17.61 26.91
N MET A 67 -26.21 16.97 27.36
CA MET A 67 -26.25 16.06 28.51
C MET A 67 -25.72 16.76 29.75
N VAL A 68 -26.59 16.96 30.74
CA VAL A 68 -26.30 17.74 31.95
C VAL A 68 -26.05 16.82 33.14
N PHE A 69 -24.79 16.50 33.36
CA PHE A 69 -24.30 15.88 34.59
C PHE A 69 -24.05 16.94 35.65
N GLY A 70 -23.78 16.53 36.89
CA GLY A 70 -23.39 17.46 37.93
C GLY A 70 -23.15 16.79 39.26
N GLN A 71 -22.63 17.59 40.20
CA GLN A 71 -22.23 17.14 41.54
C GLN A 71 -23.39 16.44 42.30
N ASN A 72 -24.61 16.96 42.12
CA ASN A 72 -25.84 16.47 42.72
C ASN A 72 -27.05 16.93 41.88
N CYS A 73 -28.25 16.41 42.19
CA CYS A 73 -29.50 16.85 41.56
C CYS A 73 -29.73 18.36 41.68
N HIS A 74 -29.31 18.99 42.79
CA HIS A 74 -29.46 20.43 43.00
C HIS A 74 -28.69 21.26 41.95
N ALA A 75 -27.42 20.96 41.71
CA ALA A 75 -26.58 21.63 40.71
C ALA A 75 -27.15 21.46 39.29
N LYS A 76 -27.66 20.26 38.98
CA LYS A 76 -28.33 19.97 37.70
C LYS A 76 -29.63 20.78 37.53
N ALA A 77 -30.46 20.88 38.57
CA ALA A 77 -31.70 21.68 38.53
C ALA A 77 -31.37 23.15 38.28
N LEU A 78 -30.40 23.68 39.04
CA LEU A 78 -30.03 25.08 38.98
C LEU A 78 -29.52 25.44 37.57
N PHE A 79 -28.65 24.61 36.99
CA PHE A 79 -28.18 24.79 35.62
C PHE A 79 -29.31 24.76 34.58
N VAL A 80 -30.18 23.74 34.62
CA VAL A 80 -31.26 23.58 33.63
C VAL A 80 -32.30 24.69 33.76
N ASN A 81 -32.64 25.09 34.98
CA ASN A 81 -33.56 26.19 35.24
C ASN A 81 -32.99 27.52 34.74
N ASN A 82 -31.69 27.77 34.96
CA ASN A 82 -30.99 28.95 34.42
C ASN A 82 -30.92 28.92 32.88
N LEU A 83 -30.72 27.76 32.27
CA LEU A 83 -30.64 27.59 30.82
C LEU A 83 -31.99 27.83 30.11
N LEU A 84 -33.09 27.43 30.76
CA LEU A 84 -34.45 27.57 30.24
C LEU A 84 -35.17 28.84 30.75
N ASP A 85 -34.53 29.61 31.61
CA ASP A 85 -35.08 30.83 32.25
C ASP A 85 -36.42 30.57 32.95
N GLN A 86 -36.59 29.37 33.51
CA GLN A 86 -37.82 28.86 34.12
C GLN A 86 -37.50 27.84 35.22
N ILE A 87 -38.23 27.88 36.34
CA ILE A 87 -38.07 26.93 37.45
C ILE A 87 -38.84 25.64 37.13
N ILE A 88 -38.30 24.84 36.23
CA ILE A 88 -38.92 23.60 35.73
C ILE A 88 -38.59 22.41 36.63
N LEU A 89 -37.34 22.31 37.09
CA LEU A 89 -36.89 21.27 38.02
C LEU A 89 -36.90 21.77 39.47
N PRO A 90 -37.38 20.97 40.45
CA PRO A 90 -37.37 21.36 41.85
C PRO A 90 -35.94 21.37 42.41
N LEU A 91 -35.64 22.36 43.25
CA LEU A 91 -34.30 22.56 43.81
C LEU A 91 -33.98 21.67 45.02
N PHE A 92 -34.97 21.01 45.63
CA PHE A 92 -34.83 20.31 46.92
C PHE A 92 -35.06 18.78 46.83
N SER A 93 -35.13 18.23 45.62
CA SER A 93 -35.42 16.80 45.43
C SER A 93 -34.14 15.97 45.38
N ASN A 94 -34.11 14.87 46.14
CA ASN A 94 -32.92 14.02 46.31
C ASN A 94 -32.82 12.83 45.36
N GLN A 95 -33.88 12.49 44.62
CA GLN A 95 -33.87 11.36 43.69
C GLN A 95 -34.69 11.65 42.44
N TRP A 96 -33.99 11.75 41.30
CA TRP A 96 -34.64 11.85 39.99
C TRP A 96 -34.52 10.55 39.21
N ARG A 97 -35.49 10.30 38.33
CA ARG A 97 -35.35 9.42 37.18
C ARG A 97 -34.69 10.17 36.02
N TYR A 98 -34.40 9.48 34.92
CA TYR A 98 -33.81 10.13 33.74
C TYR A 98 -34.82 11.11 33.14
N ILE A 99 -34.42 12.35 32.79
CA ILE A 99 -35.35 13.37 32.27
C ILE A 99 -34.87 13.84 30.90
N THR A 100 -35.77 13.90 29.93
CA THR A 100 -35.50 14.42 28.58
C THR A 100 -36.46 15.55 28.26
N PHE A 101 -35.92 16.75 28.03
CA PHE A 101 -36.68 17.91 27.58
C PHE A 101 -36.67 18.01 26.05
N LYS A 102 -37.85 18.10 25.46
CA LYS A 102 -38.07 18.25 24.01
C LYS A 102 -38.98 19.44 23.72
N TYR A 103 -38.96 19.93 22.48
CA TYR A 103 -39.87 21.00 22.07
C TYR A 103 -41.32 20.50 21.91
N GLY A 104 -42.24 21.16 22.60
CA GLY A 104 -43.68 20.89 22.52
C GLY A 104 -44.50 22.11 22.16
N HIS A 105 -45.66 21.91 21.52
CA HIS A 105 -46.60 22.99 21.18
C HIS A 105 -47.63 23.23 22.29
N SER A 106 -47.72 22.32 23.24
CA SER A 106 -48.60 22.45 24.40
C SER A 106 -48.00 23.45 25.39
N LYS A 107 -48.72 24.52 25.70
CA LYS A 107 -48.39 25.42 26.83
C LYS A 107 -48.65 24.74 28.19
N THR A 108 -49.32 23.58 28.18
CA THR A 108 -49.58 22.76 29.36
C THR A 108 -48.75 21.49 29.29
N PHE A 109 -47.96 21.27 30.32
CA PHE A 109 -47.11 20.10 30.43
C PHE A 109 -47.94 18.87 30.83
N LYS A 110 -47.83 17.79 30.08
CA LYS A 110 -48.65 16.58 30.23
C LYS A 110 -47.88 15.49 31.00
N LEU A 111 -48.08 15.39 32.32
CA LEU A 111 -47.49 14.35 33.21
C LEU A 111 -48.54 13.64 34.06
N LYS A 112 -48.26 12.40 34.53
CA LYS A 112 -49.26 11.40 34.97
C LYS A 112 -50.24 11.91 36.04
N ALA A 113 -49.92 12.95 36.80
CA ALA A 113 -50.84 13.79 37.56
C ALA A 113 -51.75 14.71 36.69
N HIS A 114 -52.24 14.19 35.55
CA HIS A 114 -52.81 14.89 34.38
C HIS A 114 -54.13 15.68 34.61
N GLU A 115 -54.41 16.14 35.82
CA GLU A 115 -55.63 16.91 36.13
C GLU A 115 -55.37 18.41 36.35
N LYS A 116 -54.11 18.88 36.51
CA LYS A 116 -53.80 20.30 36.80
C LYS A 116 -52.55 20.85 36.09
N PRO A 117 -52.54 22.14 35.69
CA PRO A 117 -51.35 22.80 35.16
C PRO A 117 -50.29 22.97 36.27
N TRP A 118 -49.02 22.74 35.92
CA TRP A 118 -47.89 22.90 36.84
C TRP A 118 -46.85 23.90 36.28
N VAL A 119 -46.12 24.55 37.19
CA VAL A 119 -45.01 25.49 36.86
C VAL A 119 -43.66 24.80 37.01
N THR A 120 -43.54 23.92 38.00
CA THR A 120 -42.39 23.04 38.27
C THR A 120 -42.87 21.59 38.21
N ILE A 121 -42.04 20.68 37.70
CA ILE A 121 -42.39 19.25 37.61
C ILE A 121 -42.69 18.73 39.02
N PRO A 122 -43.86 18.10 39.25
CA PRO A 122 -44.18 17.49 40.54
C PRO A 122 -43.15 16.43 40.95
N GLU A 123 -42.76 16.42 42.23
CA GLU A 123 -41.78 15.44 42.74
C GLU A 123 -42.24 13.99 42.54
N GLU A 124 -43.54 13.73 42.63
CA GLU A 124 -44.14 12.42 42.38
C GLU A 124 -43.86 11.88 40.97
N ASP A 125 -43.76 12.79 39.97
CA ASP A 125 -43.41 12.46 38.60
C ASP A 125 -41.88 12.40 38.39
N LEU A 126 -41.07 12.86 39.34
CA LEU A 126 -39.60 12.79 39.28
C LEU A 126 -39.04 11.56 39.99
N GLN A 127 -39.77 11.07 41.00
CA GLN A 127 -39.37 9.92 41.80
C GLN A 127 -39.33 8.64 40.96
N ARG A 128 -38.35 7.78 41.27
CA ARG A 128 -38.16 6.49 40.63
C ARG A 128 -39.28 5.54 41.08
N ILE A 129 -39.93 4.87 40.14
CA ILE A 129 -40.87 3.79 40.43
C ILE A 129 -40.13 2.47 40.15
N GLY A 130 -39.51 1.90 41.19
CA GLY A 130 -38.71 0.66 41.13
C GLY A 130 -37.21 0.86 40.90
N ASP A 131 -36.48 -0.25 40.74
CA ASP A 131 -35.01 -0.30 40.58
C ASP A 131 -34.51 -0.03 39.14
N ASP A 132 -35.42 0.23 38.18
CA ASP A 132 -35.03 0.53 36.80
C ASP A 132 -34.44 1.95 36.68
N LEU A 133 -33.10 2.02 36.74
CA LEU A 133 -32.31 3.24 36.53
C LEU A 133 -32.57 3.91 35.17
N CYS A 134 -33.15 3.18 34.22
CA CYS A 134 -33.40 3.66 32.86
C CYS A 134 -34.83 4.16 32.62
N ALA A 135 -35.69 4.21 33.64
CA ALA A 135 -36.99 4.83 33.52
C ALA A 135 -36.82 6.32 33.13
N SER A 136 -37.25 6.69 31.92
CA SER A 136 -37.11 8.05 31.41
C SER A 136 -38.43 8.80 31.41
N LEU A 137 -38.37 10.07 31.80
CA LEU A 137 -39.45 11.04 31.72
C LEU A 137 -39.20 11.96 30.54
N GLU A 138 -40.09 11.93 29.56
CA GLU A 138 -40.08 12.91 28.48
C GLU A 138 -40.98 14.09 28.84
N VAL A 139 -40.42 15.29 28.80
CA VAL A 139 -41.11 16.55 29.11
C VAL A 139 -41.07 17.44 27.88
N GLU A 140 -42.25 17.76 27.36
CA GLU A 140 -42.41 18.65 26.22
C GLU A 140 -42.59 20.10 26.69
N ILE A 141 -41.71 21.00 26.26
CA ILE A 141 -41.71 22.41 26.66
C ILE A 141 -41.69 23.32 25.43
N CYS A 142 -42.57 24.33 25.41
CA CYS A 142 -42.59 25.34 24.37
C CYS A 142 -41.51 26.42 24.61
N HIS A 143 -40.23 26.03 24.52
CA HIS A 143 -39.09 26.93 24.71
C HIS A 143 -38.27 27.10 23.43
N THR A 144 -37.75 28.31 23.19
CA THR A 144 -37.01 28.61 21.94
C THR A 144 -35.72 27.82 21.80
N LEU A 145 -35.05 27.49 22.92
CA LEU A 145 -33.81 26.71 22.97
C LEU A 145 -34.00 25.24 22.54
N LEU A 146 -35.22 24.70 22.63
CA LEU A 146 -35.50 23.31 22.28
C LEU A 146 -35.94 23.13 20.81
N LYS A 147 -36.13 24.25 20.07
CA LYS A 147 -36.48 24.20 18.65
C LYS A 147 -35.39 23.52 17.82
N ASP A 148 -35.74 23.11 16.60
CA ASP A 148 -34.82 22.46 15.65
C ASP A 148 -34.18 21.16 16.22
N ASN A 149 -34.96 20.39 17.00
CA ASN A 149 -34.58 19.11 17.64
C ASN A 149 -33.44 19.21 18.67
N ALA A 150 -33.25 20.38 19.29
CA ALA A 150 -32.36 20.51 20.44
C ALA A 150 -33.01 19.86 21.67
N ASN A 151 -32.37 18.81 22.17
CA ASN A 151 -32.81 18.09 23.37
C ASN A 151 -31.87 18.42 24.54
N ILE A 152 -32.44 18.41 25.75
CA ILE A 152 -31.66 18.41 26.99
C ILE A 152 -31.96 17.11 27.72
N MET A 153 -30.92 16.36 28.07
CA MET A 153 -31.02 15.14 28.86
C MET A 153 -30.35 15.34 30.21
N VAL A 154 -31.08 15.02 31.27
CA VAL A 154 -30.63 15.13 32.66
C VAL A 154 -30.68 13.74 33.27
N PRO A 155 -29.54 13.05 33.41
CA PRO A 155 -29.46 11.75 34.05
C PRO A 155 -29.66 11.88 35.57
N PRO A 156 -30.04 10.76 36.24
CA PRO A 156 -30.10 10.71 37.70
C PRO A 156 -28.74 10.92 38.37
N ASP A 157 -28.72 11.12 39.69
CA ASP A 157 -27.50 10.87 40.47
C ASP A 157 -27.25 9.35 40.52
N CYS A 158 -26.04 8.95 40.16
CA CYS A 158 -25.68 7.55 39.94
C CYS A 158 -24.37 7.22 40.62
N GLN A 159 -24.28 5.97 41.11
CA GLN A 159 -23.02 5.48 41.64
C GLN A 159 -22.01 5.29 40.49
N PRO A 160 -20.70 5.40 40.74
CA PRO A 160 -19.69 5.27 39.70
C PRO A 160 -19.80 3.97 38.86
N ASP A 161 -20.27 2.87 39.46
CA ASP A 161 -20.43 1.58 38.76
C ASP A 161 -21.63 1.53 37.79
N GLN A 162 -22.59 2.45 37.95
CA GLN A 162 -23.81 2.53 37.13
C GLN A 162 -23.68 3.47 35.92
N VAL A 163 -22.57 4.21 35.82
CA VAL A 163 -22.30 5.18 34.75
C VAL A 163 -22.29 4.52 33.38
N HIS A 164 -21.66 3.35 33.25
CA HIS A 164 -21.55 2.64 31.97
C HIS A 164 -22.91 2.18 31.41
N GLU A 165 -23.81 1.74 32.30
CA GLU A 165 -25.15 1.27 31.93
C GLU A 165 -26.00 2.41 31.34
N ILE A 166 -25.96 3.58 31.98
CA ILE A 166 -26.70 4.78 31.58
C ILE A 166 -26.19 5.31 30.24
N LEU A 167 -24.87 5.32 30.06
CA LEU A 167 -24.24 5.80 28.84
C LEU A 167 -24.52 4.84 27.67
N ASN A 168 -24.39 3.53 27.86
CA ASN A 168 -24.61 2.57 26.77
C ASN A 168 -26.03 2.56 26.21
N LYS A 169 -27.05 2.82 27.03
CA LYS A 169 -28.45 2.81 26.58
C LYS A 169 -28.84 4.10 25.85
N HIS A 170 -28.36 5.25 26.31
CA HIS A 170 -28.78 6.56 25.79
C HIS A 170 -27.80 7.24 24.82
N MET A 171 -26.53 6.82 24.76
CA MET A 171 -25.52 7.42 23.87
C MET A 171 -25.50 6.85 22.44
N LYS A 172 -26.16 5.71 22.17
CA LYS A 172 -26.09 5.06 20.84
C LYS A 172 -26.71 5.89 19.71
N SER A 173 -27.71 6.72 20.01
CA SER A 173 -28.46 7.53 19.03
C SER A 173 -28.21 9.04 19.15
N VAL A 174 -27.26 9.43 20.01
CA VAL A 174 -27.08 10.82 20.43
C VAL A 174 -25.62 11.23 20.26
N LEU A 175 -25.39 12.46 19.80
CA LEU A 175 -24.09 13.10 19.90
C LEU A 175 -24.07 13.92 21.19
N PRO A 176 -23.40 13.45 22.25
CA PRO A 176 -23.44 14.13 23.54
C PRO A 176 -22.58 15.40 23.53
N VAL A 177 -23.19 16.50 23.95
CA VAL A 177 -22.47 17.67 24.44
C VAL A 177 -22.51 17.60 25.97
N ILE A 178 -21.37 17.26 26.58
CA ILE A 178 -21.32 16.95 28.01
C ILE A 178 -21.08 18.23 28.82
N ILE A 179 -22.00 18.48 29.74
CA ILE A 179 -21.95 19.58 30.70
C ILE A 179 -21.94 18.99 32.10
N TYR A 180 -21.06 19.47 32.97
CA TYR A 180 -20.97 19.06 34.35
C TYR A 180 -21.19 20.28 35.27
N ALA A 181 -22.38 20.35 35.88
CA ALA A 181 -22.77 21.42 36.77
C ALA A 181 -22.23 21.21 38.20
N VAL A 182 -21.63 22.24 38.77
CA VAL A 182 -21.02 22.20 40.11
C VAL A 182 -21.58 23.36 40.94
N SER A 183 -22.22 23.06 42.08
CA SER A 183 -22.79 24.07 42.97
C SER A 183 -21.92 24.36 44.20
N GLU A 184 -21.02 23.44 44.57
CA GLU A 184 -20.14 23.57 45.73
C GLU A 184 -18.65 23.62 45.34
N ASP A 185 -17.80 24.04 46.28
CA ASP A 185 -16.39 24.33 45.99
C ASP A 185 -15.50 23.06 45.95
N ILE A 186 -16.04 21.91 46.38
CA ILE A 186 -15.30 20.66 46.58
C ILE A 186 -16.07 19.51 45.91
N LEU A 187 -15.39 18.78 45.03
CA LEU A 187 -15.95 17.55 44.47
C LEU A 187 -15.80 16.42 45.50
N SER A 188 -16.89 15.68 45.75
CA SER A 188 -16.81 14.49 46.61
C SER A 188 -16.00 13.38 45.93
N ASP A 189 -15.49 12.42 46.71
CA ASP A 189 -14.77 11.25 46.17
C ASP A 189 -15.61 10.48 45.15
N SER A 190 -16.93 10.42 45.34
CA SER A 190 -17.86 9.82 44.40
C SER A 190 -17.90 10.58 43.06
N ASN A 191 -17.99 11.91 43.10
CA ASN A 191 -17.97 12.75 41.89
C ASN A 191 -16.63 12.64 41.15
N ILE A 192 -15.51 12.57 41.88
CA ILE A 192 -14.19 12.39 41.28
C ILE A 192 -14.09 11.03 40.57
N GLN A 193 -14.59 9.96 41.18
CA GLN A 193 -14.61 8.63 40.57
C GLN A 193 -15.52 8.57 39.34
N GLU A 194 -16.69 9.20 39.41
CA GLU A 194 -17.60 9.35 38.27
C GLU A 194 -16.89 10.04 37.10
N ILE A 195 -16.32 11.23 37.32
CA ILE A 195 -15.59 12.01 36.30
C ILE A 195 -14.39 11.23 35.75
N ARG A 196 -13.68 10.44 36.57
CA ARG A 196 -12.57 9.58 36.08
C ARG A 196 -13.07 8.48 35.16
N LYS A 197 -14.14 7.78 35.54
CA LYS A 197 -14.75 6.73 34.71
C LYS A 197 -15.25 7.28 33.37
N PHE A 198 -15.77 8.50 33.36
CA PHE A 198 -16.12 9.20 32.12
C PHE A 198 -14.92 9.32 31.17
N LYS A 199 -13.76 9.73 31.69
CA LYS A 199 -12.51 9.87 30.91
C LYS A 199 -12.02 8.53 30.34
N GLU A 200 -12.11 7.48 31.15
CA GLU A 200 -11.66 6.13 30.78
C GLU A 200 -12.56 5.52 29.70
N LEU A 201 -13.87 5.69 29.83
CA LEU A 201 -14.86 5.09 28.92
C LEU A 201 -15.03 5.90 27.62
N TYR A 202 -14.94 7.23 27.68
CA TYR A 202 -15.21 8.10 26.54
C TYR A 202 -14.23 9.29 26.49
N ASN A 203 -13.50 9.41 25.38
CA ASN A 203 -12.62 10.54 25.12
C ASN A 203 -13.43 11.73 24.53
N LEU A 204 -14.32 12.30 25.34
CA LEU A 204 -15.20 13.42 24.98
C LEU A 204 -14.84 14.66 25.80
N PRO A 205 -15.02 15.88 25.25
CA PRO A 205 -14.76 17.11 25.98
C PRO A 205 -15.86 17.40 27.01
N PHE A 206 -15.47 17.96 28.15
CA PHE A 206 -16.34 18.36 29.25
C PHE A 206 -16.38 19.87 29.41
N LEU A 207 -17.60 20.39 29.57
CA LEU A 207 -17.84 21.75 30.02
C LEU A 207 -18.21 21.74 31.50
N PHE A 208 -17.31 22.18 32.36
CA PHE A 208 -17.59 22.36 33.79
C PHE A 208 -18.21 23.74 33.99
N VAL A 209 -19.38 23.79 34.64
CA VAL A 209 -20.08 25.05 34.91
C VAL A 209 -20.27 25.19 36.41
N SER A 210 -19.66 26.24 36.99
CA SER A 210 -19.87 26.62 38.38
C SER A 210 -21.15 27.43 38.49
N VAL A 211 -22.15 26.87 39.16
CA VAL A 211 -23.50 27.42 39.28
C VAL A 211 -23.69 28.05 40.65
N SER A 212 -24.07 29.33 40.68
CA SER A 212 -24.23 30.13 41.89
C SER A 212 -25.68 30.15 42.35
N ASN A 213 -25.90 30.00 43.66
CA ASN A 213 -27.23 30.08 44.27
C ASN A 213 -27.73 31.54 44.25
N ILE A 214 -28.36 31.96 43.15
CA ILE A 214 -29.23 33.15 43.18
C ILE A 214 -30.60 32.65 43.58
N GLY A 215 -30.87 32.61 44.90
CA GLY A 215 -32.23 32.44 45.36
C GLY A 215 -33.13 33.52 44.74
N PRO A 216 -34.42 33.24 44.48
CA PRO A 216 -35.36 34.32 44.18
C PRO A 216 -35.26 35.30 45.35
N SER A 217 -35.07 36.59 45.05
CA SER A 217 -35.08 37.69 46.01
C SER A 217 -35.63 37.26 47.38
N GLN A 218 -34.75 36.87 48.30
CA GLN A 218 -35.13 36.88 49.70
C GLN A 218 -35.54 38.33 49.92
N SER A 219 -36.82 38.51 50.20
CA SER A 219 -37.41 39.79 50.56
C SER A 219 -36.41 40.52 51.46
N THR A 220 -35.92 41.65 50.97
CA THR A 220 -35.01 42.57 51.66
C THR A 220 -35.71 43.27 52.84
N GLU A 221 -36.56 42.56 53.57
CA GLU A 221 -37.31 43.07 54.71
C GLU A 221 -36.72 42.65 56.06
N SER A 222 -35.62 41.88 56.08
CA SER A 222 -35.01 41.44 57.34
C SER A 222 -33.49 41.39 57.37
N LEU A 223 -32.79 42.16 56.52
CA LEU A 223 -31.33 42.32 56.65
C LEU A 223 -31.02 43.77 57.02
N THR A 224 -30.17 43.95 58.02
CA THR A 224 -29.72 45.27 58.45
C THR A 224 -28.76 45.87 57.41
N GLU A 225 -28.70 47.21 57.27
CA GLU A 225 -27.77 47.91 56.35
C GLU A 225 -26.31 47.44 56.51
N SER A 226 -25.94 47.05 57.73
CA SER A 226 -24.64 46.46 58.07
C SER A 226 -24.37 45.12 57.38
N GLU A 227 -25.39 44.29 57.19
CA GLU A 227 -25.31 42.96 56.57
C GLU A 227 -25.32 43.04 55.04
N GLN A 228 -26.03 44.02 54.48
CA GLN A 228 -25.99 44.32 53.05
C GLN A 228 -24.60 44.85 52.63
N HIS A 229 -24.00 45.73 53.43
CA HIS A 229 -22.66 46.26 53.17
C HIS A 229 -21.54 45.20 53.36
N LEU A 230 -21.76 44.17 54.18
CA LEU A 230 -20.83 43.05 54.38
C LEU A 230 -20.84 42.03 53.21
N LEU A 231 -21.99 41.85 52.55
CA LEU A 231 -22.12 41.00 51.36
C LEU A 231 -21.48 41.62 50.11
N GLU A 232 -21.59 42.94 49.94
CA GLU A 232 -20.99 43.67 48.81
C GLU A 232 -19.45 43.77 48.91
N CYS A 233 -18.88 43.90 50.12
CA CYS A 233 -17.42 44.00 50.30
C CYS A 233 -16.67 42.65 50.31
N ASN A 234 -17.31 41.53 50.70
CA ASN A 234 -16.65 40.21 50.83
C ASN A 234 -17.07 39.17 49.79
N GLY A 235 -18.12 39.41 48.99
CA GLY A 235 -18.62 38.44 48.01
C GLY A 235 -17.64 38.13 46.87
N GLY A 236 -16.95 39.15 46.35
CA GLY A 236 -16.04 38.99 45.21
C GLY A 236 -14.78 38.17 45.49
N GLN A 237 -14.20 38.28 46.70
CA GLN A 237 -12.98 37.53 47.08
C GLN A 237 -13.28 36.06 47.40
N LYS A 238 -14.43 35.76 48.02
CA LYS A 238 -14.84 34.37 48.28
C LYS A 238 -15.10 33.60 46.98
N THR A 239 -15.87 34.15 46.04
CA THR A 239 -16.19 33.47 44.78
C THR A 239 -14.95 33.18 43.92
N LEU A 240 -13.95 34.07 43.94
CA LEU A 240 -12.67 33.85 43.25
C LEU A 240 -11.86 32.67 43.85
N SER A 241 -11.80 32.58 45.19
CA SER A 241 -11.09 31.51 45.90
C SER A 241 -11.77 30.13 45.74
N LYS A 242 -13.10 30.12 45.62
CA LYS A 242 -13.92 28.93 45.37
C LYS A 242 -13.62 28.31 44.02
N MET A 243 -13.59 29.14 42.96
CA MET A 243 -13.27 28.70 41.60
C MET A 243 -11.84 28.19 41.45
N GLN A 244 -10.88 28.77 42.17
CA GLN A 244 -9.49 28.31 42.16
C GLN A 244 -9.35 26.90 42.75
N ASN A 245 -10.02 26.61 43.88
CA ASN A 245 -10.01 25.27 44.47
C ASN A 245 -10.60 24.19 43.56
N LEU A 246 -11.69 24.50 42.85
CA LEU A 246 -12.30 23.59 41.88
C LEU A 246 -11.39 23.41 40.65
N ARG A 247 -10.79 24.50 40.16
CA ARG A 247 -9.82 24.47 39.05
C ARG A 247 -8.64 23.57 39.38
N ASP A 248 -8.03 23.72 40.54
CA ASP A 248 -6.89 22.92 40.99
C ASP A 248 -7.23 21.42 41.06
N GLN A 249 -8.44 21.08 41.52
CA GLN A 249 -8.94 19.70 41.51
C GLN A 249 -9.05 19.16 40.08
N LEU A 250 -9.60 19.93 39.14
CA LEU A 250 -9.76 19.53 37.74
C LEU A 250 -8.41 19.45 36.99
N VAL A 251 -7.44 20.31 37.31
CA VAL A 251 -6.06 20.22 36.81
C VAL A 251 -5.40 18.93 37.29
N ARG A 252 -5.52 18.58 38.58
CA ARG A 252 -4.99 17.31 39.12
C ARG A 252 -5.63 16.07 38.48
N LEU A 253 -6.88 16.18 38.02
CA LEU A 253 -7.57 15.13 37.26
C LEU A 253 -7.20 15.12 35.76
N GLY A 254 -6.34 16.06 35.34
CA GLY A 254 -5.87 16.21 33.96
C GLY A 254 -6.97 16.60 32.98
N TYR A 255 -7.96 17.37 33.45
CA TYR A 255 -9.02 17.93 32.62
C TYR A 255 -8.66 19.34 32.12
N LEU A 256 -8.01 20.15 32.94
CA LEU A 256 -7.55 21.50 32.60
C LEU A 256 -6.02 21.55 32.51
N ASN A 257 -5.48 22.41 31.64
CA ASN A 257 -4.04 22.65 31.55
C ASN A 257 -3.60 23.71 32.58
N ASP A 258 -2.39 23.58 33.12
CA ASP A 258 -1.81 24.51 34.10
C ASP A 258 -1.58 25.94 33.54
N SER A 259 -1.72 26.13 32.23
CA SER A 259 -1.16 27.27 31.49
C SER A 259 -2.15 28.29 30.91
N ASP A 260 -3.40 28.41 31.39
CA ASP A 260 -4.38 29.33 30.76
C ASP A 260 -4.29 30.80 31.22
N ASN A 261 -3.08 31.31 31.48
CA ASN A 261 -2.83 32.75 31.52
C ASN A 261 -2.26 33.30 30.20
N LEU A 262 -2.22 32.50 29.13
CA LEU A 262 -1.77 32.94 27.81
C LEU A 262 -2.95 33.09 26.84
N LYS A 263 -3.47 34.32 26.81
CA LYS A 263 -3.98 35.06 25.64
C LYS A 263 -5.34 34.66 25.06
N THR A 264 -6.36 35.33 25.57
CA THR A 264 -7.62 35.63 24.86
C THR A 264 -7.41 36.42 23.54
N GLU A 265 -6.25 37.08 23.35
CA GLU A 265 -5.93 37.83 22.12
C GLU A 265 -5.30 37.00 20.99
N GLU A 266 -4.72 35.82 21.25
CA GLU A 266 -4.08 35.00 20.20
C GLU A 266 -5.07 34.07 19.47
N LEU A 267 -6.21 33.76 20.10
CA LEU A 267 -7.28 32.93 19.53
C LEU A 267 -7.99 33.58 18.33
N MET A 268 -8.02 34.92 18.23
CA MET A 268 -8.60 35.60 17.07
C MET A 268 -7.67 35.66 15.85
N LYS A 269 -6.35 35.51 16.03
CA LYS A 269 -5.36 35.60 14.93
C LYS A 269 -5.10 34.26 14.22
N ARG A 270 -5.45 33.11 14.80
CA ARG A 270 -5.30 31.78 14.19
C ARG A 270 -6.47 31.37 13.28
N LYS A 271 -7.04 32.32 12.54
CA LYS A 271 -7.80 32.00 11.32
C LYS A 271 -6.82 31.73 10.17
N SER A 272 -6.17 30.57 10.18
CA SER A 272 -5.55 30.02 8.97
C SER A 272 -5.51 28.50 9.10
N TYR A 273 -6.35 27.86 8.28
CA TYR A 273 -6.32 26.46 7.83
C TYR A 273 -5.32 25.56 8.57
N CYS A 274 -5.74 24.93 9.68
CA CYS A 274 -4.98 23.83 10.26
C CYS A 274 -5.90 22.81 10.93
N LEU A 275 -5.55 21.54 10.75
CA LEU A 275 -6.28 20.33 11.16
C LEU A 275 -6.28 20.06 12.68
N ASP A 276 -5.70 20.94 13.50
CA ASP A 276 -5.67 20.79 14.96
C ASP A 276 -6.90 21.44 15.60
N CYS A 277 -8.00 20.68 15.68
CA CYS A 277 -9.08 20.97 16.64
C CYS A 277 -8.80 20.20 17.93
N SER A 278 -7.80 20.63 18.71
CA SER A 278 -7.66 20.18 20.09
C SER A 278 -8.83 20.75 20.90
N LEU A 279 -9.80 19.90 21.22
CA LEU A 279 -10.90 20.22 22.12
C LEU A 279 -10.34 20.26 23.55
N TYR A 280 -10.44 21.40 24.22
CA TYR A 280 -10.04 21.55 25.61
C TYR A 280 -11.27 21.49 26.51
N ASN A 281 -11.15 20.85 27.67
CA ASN A 281 -12.18 20.98 28.70
C ASN A 281 -12.11 22.40 29.27
N THR A 282 -13.24 22.97 29.64
CA THR A 282 -13.32 24.37 30.08
C THR A 282 -14.12 24.45 31.37
N LEU A 283 -13.69 25.32 32.29
CA LEU A 283 -14.42 25.66 33.51
C LEU A 283 -14.94 27.09 33.37
N ILE A 284 -16.25 27.26 33.48
CA ILE A 284 -16.96 28.52 33.27
C ILE A 284 -17.76 28.88 34.51
N HIS A 285 -17.88 30.17 34.82
CA HIS A 285 -18.80 30.70 35.82
C HIS A 285 -20.15 31.09 35.17
N ASP A 286 -21.27 31.00 35.91
CA ASP A 286 -22.62 31.34 35.42
C ASP A 286 -22.72 32.67 34.64
N THR A 287 -21.92 33.67 34.99
CA THR A 287 -21.89 34.99 34.33
C THR A 287 -21.38 34.96 32.88
N GLN A 288 -20.56 33.97 32.52
CA GLN A 288 -20.00 33.77 31.17
C GLN A 288 -20.69 32.62 30.40
N MET A 289 -21.66 31.94 31.05
CA MET A 289 -22.35 30.76 30.52
C MET A 289 -22.88 30.96 29.09
N ASN A 290 -23.42 32.14 28.78
CA ASN A 290 -24.09 32.38 27.49
C ASN A 290 -23.15 32.41 26.28
N GLU A 291 -21.94 32.94 26.42
CA GLU A 291 -20.99 33.09 25.30
C GLU A 291 -20.17 31.82 25.12
N GLU A 292 -19.60 31.30 26.21
CA GLU A 292 -18.68 30.17 26.17
C GLU A 292 -19.39 28.83 25.94
N LEU A 293 -20.64 28.66 26.39
CA LEU A 293 -21.44 27.45 26.08
C LEU A 293 -21.68 27.30 24.56
N ILE A 294 -21.96 28.41 23.86
CA ILE A 294 -22.19 28.38 22.42
C ILE A 294 -20.89 28.05 21.67
N VAL A 295 -19.77 28.63 22.10
CA VAL A 295 -18.45 28.32 21.54
C VAL A 295 -18.11 26.85 21.74
N PHE A 296 -18.32 26.34 22.95
CA PHE A 296 -18.09 24.92 23.26
C PHE A 296 -18.96 24.00 22.40
N ILE A 297 -20.27 24.26 22.31
CA ILE A 297 -21.18 23.53 21.43
C ILE A 297 -20.69 23.55 19.98
N HIS A 298 -20.32 24.73 19.47
CA HIS A 298 -19.85 24.89 18.11
C HIS A 298 -18.61 24.03 17.83
N GLU A 299 -17.62 24.05 18.72
CA GLU A 299 -16.39 23.27 18.57
C GLU A 299 -16.63 21.76 18.64
N VAL A 300 -17.49 21.28 19.54
CA VAL A 300 -17.87 19.85 19.61
C VAL A 300 -18.52 19.38 18.31
N LEU A 301 -19.52 20.13 17.82
CA LEU A 301 -20.26 19.79 16.60
C LEU A 301 -19.34 19.84 15.37
N LYS A 302 -18.50 20.87 15.27
CA LYS A 302 -17.55 21.05 14.18
C LYS A 302 -16.47 19.96 14.17
N SER A 303 -15.91 19.61 15.32
CA SER A 303 -14.93 18.52 15.44
C SER A 303 -15.52 17.17 15.01
N SER A 304 -16.77 16.89 15.39
CA SER A 304 -17.48 15.69 14.94
C SER A 304 -17.65 15.66 13.42
N LEU A 305 -18.13 16.77 12.82
CA LEU A 305 -18.28 16.89 11.36
C LEU A 305 -16.94 16.71 10.62
N LEU A 306 -15.87 17.33 11.11
CA LEU A 306 -14.54 17.23 10.51
C LEU A 306 -14.02 15.79 10.55
N LYS A 307 -14.17 15.09 11.68
CA LYS A 307 -13.78 13.67 11.80
C LYS A 307 -14.53 12.79 10.80
N MET A 308 -15.84 13.01 10.64
CA MET A 308 -16.65 12.26 9.66
C MET A 308 -16.27 12.59 8.22
N ALA A 309 -16.05 13.87 7.90
CA ALA A 309 -15.63 14.31 6.57
C ALA A 309 -14.23 13.80 6.21
N ALA A 310 -13.27 13.83 7.14
CA ALA A 310 -11.93 13.32 6.94
C ALA A 310 -11.93 11.81 6.68
N LEU A 311 -12.71 11.04 7.44
CA LEU A 311 -12.84 9.60 7.23
C LEU A 311 -13.45 9.28 5.86
N LEU A 312 -14.46 10.05 5.43
CA LEU A 312 -15.04 9.90 4.09
C LEU A 312 -14.04 10.26 2.98
N SER A 313 -13.26 11.33 3.17
CA SER A 313 -12.20 11.74 2.22
C SER A 313 -11.08 10.71 2.10
N GLU A 314 -10.72 10.05 3.20
CA GLU A 314 -9.73 8.98 3.20
C GLU A 314 -10.24 7.78 2.37
N ILE A 315 -11.49 7.37 2.59
CA ILE A 315 -12.14 6.33 1.79
C ILE A 315 -12.11 6.69 0.30
N HIS A 316 -12.50 7.91 -0.06
CA HIS A 316 -12.47 8.39 -1.46
C HIS A 316 -11.08 8.35 -2.07
N SER A 317 -10.06 8.78 -1.32
CA SER A 317 -8.67 8.80 -1.78
C SER A 317 -8.14 7.40 -2.01
N GLN A 318 -8.47 6.46 -1.13
CA GLN A 318 -8.11 5.05 -1.27
C GLN A 318 -8.82 4.39 -2.46
N CYS A 319 -10.13 4.64 -2.64
CA CYS A 319 -10.89 4.15 -3.79
C CYS A 319 -10.28 4.67 -5.11
N LEU A 320 -10.00 5.97 -5.20
CA LEU A 320 -9.41 6.58 -6.40
C LEU A 320 -8.03 5.99 -6.70
N ARG A 321 -7.18 5.84 -5.68
CA ARG A 321 -5.84 5.25 -5.83
C ARG A 321 -5.91 3.81 -6.34
N ARG A 322 -6.79 2.98 -5.77
CA ARG A 322 -7.00 1.59 -6.21
C ARG A 322 -7.52 1.53 -7.64
N PHE A 323 -8.49 2.38 -7.98
CA PHE A 323 -9.03 2.46 -9.33
C PHE A 323 -7.95 2.83 -10.36
N ILE A 324 -7.12 3.85 -10.07
CA ILE A 324 -6.02 4.27 -10.94
C ILE A 324 -5.01 3.13 -11.11
N LEU A 325 -4.56 2.51 -10.03
CA LEU A 325 -3.57 1.42 -10.09
C LEU A 325 -4.09 0.23 -10.88
N SER A 326 -5.35 -0.15 -10.67
CA SER A 326 -5.98 -1.22 -11.43
C SER A 326 -6.13 -0.89 -12.91
N ALA A 327 -6.50 0.35 -13.26
CA ALA A 327 -6.56 0.78 -14.65
C ALA A 327 -5.19 0.70 -15.33
N PHE A 328 -4.11 1.02 -14.61
CA PHE A 328 -2.74 0.84 -15.09
C PHE A 328 -2.38 -0.64 -15.28
N ASP A 329 -2.77 -1.51 -14.35
CA ASP A 329 -2.53 -2.95 -14.46
C ASP A 329 -3.31 -3.57 -15.64
N MET A 330 -4.58 -3.19 -15.83
CA MET A 330 -5.38 -3.59 -17.00
C MET A 330 -4.77 -3.08 -18.31
N ALA A 331 -4.35 -1.82 -18.37
CA ALA A 331 -3.70 -1.27 -19.55
C ALA A 331 -2.38 -2.00 -19.87
N ARG A 332 -1.62 -2.38 -18.83
CA ARG A 332 -0.41 -3.19 -18.94
C ARG A 332 -0.73 -4.60 -19.47
N GLU A 333 -1.76 -5.26 -18.95
CA GLU A 333 -2.18 -6.59 -19.41
C GLU A 333 -2.67 -6.60 -20.85
N ILE A 334 -3.46 -5.61 -21.26
CA ILE A 334 -3.94 -5.43 -22.64
C ILE A 334 -2.77 -5.28 -23.62
N GLN A 335 -1.67 -4.65 -23.20
CA GLN A 335 -0.50 -4.42 -24.08
C GLN A 335 0.53 -5.57 -24.07
N ILE A 336 0.69 -6.26 -22.93
CA ILE A 336 1.72 -7.30 -22.75
C ILE A 336 1.23 -8.66 -23.25
N THR A 337 -0.03 -9.00 -23.03
CA THR A 337 -0.57 -10.34 -23.32
C THR A 337 -0.47 -10.69 -24.82
N PRO A 338 -0.82 -9.81 -25.77
CA PRO A 338 -0.65 -10.11 -27.20
C PRO A 338 0.81 -10.32 -27.60
N LYS A 339 1.75 -9.56 -27.00
CA LYS A 339 3.18 -9.68 -27.29
C LYS A 339 3.76 -10.98 -26.76
N ARG A 340 3.33 -11.44 -25.58
CA ARG A 340 3.72 -12.73 -25.01
C ARG A 340 3.19 -13.90 -25.85
N ILE A 341 1.97 -13.80 -26.37
CA ILE A 341 1.40 -14.80 -27.29
C ILE A 341 2.20 -14.87 -28.59
N LEU A 342 2.52 -13.72 -29.20
CA LEU A 342 3.33 -13.66 -30.43
C LEU A 342 4.75 -14.22 -30.22
N TYR A 343 5.37 -13.93 -29.08
CA TYR A 343 6.68 -14.47 -28.72
C TYR A 343 6.64 -15.99 -28.49
N ALA A 344 5.62 -16.49 -27.79
CA ALA A 344 5.41 -17.93 -27.60
C ALA A 344 5.24 -18.64 -28.96
N GLN A 345 4.46 -18.06 -29.88
CA GLN A 345 4.31 -18.58 -31.25
C GLN A 345 5.65 -18.62 -32.01
N ASP A 346 6.49 -17.59 -31.91
CA ASP A 346 7.80 -17.56 -32.58
C ASP A 346 8.77 -18.63 -32.02
N ILE A 347 8.79 -18.82 -30.69
CA ILE A 347 9.58 -19.88 -30.06
C ILE A 347 9.09 -21.26 -30.51
N GLU A 348 7.77 -21.49 -30.52
CA GLU A 348 7.18 -22.75 -30.95
C GLU A 348 7.58 -23.08 -32.40
N LEU A 349 7.53 -22.08 -33.28
CA LEU A 349 7.88 -22.23 -34.69
C LEU A 349 9.38 -22.50 -34.90
N LYS A 350 10.25 -21.91 -34.06
CA LYS A 350 11.69 -22.22 -34.02
C LYS A 350 11.96 -23.64 -33.53
N LEU A 351 11.26 -24.09 -32.49
CA LEU A 351 11.40 -25.44 -31.95
C LEU A 351 10.96 -26.49 -32.98
N TYR A 352 9.82 -26.25 -33.64
CA TYR A 352 9.30 -27.09 -34.72
C TYR A 352 10.30 -27.22 -35.88
N LYS A 353 10.89 -26.10 -36.33
CA LYS A 353 11.92 -26.11 -37.39
C LYS A 353 13.15 -26.93 -37.01
N LYS A 354 13.62 -26.82 -35.76
CA LYS A 354 14.77 -27.61 -35.28
C LYS A 354 14.44 -29.11 -35.25
N LEU A 355 13.26 -29.47 -34.75
CA LEU A 355 12.79 -30.86 -34.73
C LEU A 355 12.65 -31.45 -36.14
N MET A 356 12.08 -30.69 -37.08
CA MET A 356 11.95 -31.14 -38.46
C MET A 356 13.30 -31.32 -39.16
N LYS A 357 14.29 -30.48 -38.82
CA LYS A 357 15.66 -30.65 -39.31
C LYS A 357 16.30 -31.94 -38.81
N ILE A 358 16.19 -32.22 -37.51
CA ILE A 358 16.72 -33.45 -36.90
C ILE A 358 16.03 -34.68 -37.49
N ALA A 359 14.71 -34.63 -37.67
CA ALA A 359 13.95 -35.72 -38.29
C ALA A 359 14.38 -35.96 -39.76
N GLY A 360 14.65 -34.90 -40.51
CA GLY A 360 15.15 -35.00 -41.89
C GLY A 360 16.55 -35.63 -41.97
N GLU A 361 17.48 -35.20 -41.11
CA GLU A 361 18.84 -35.77 -41.02
C GLU A 361 18.79 -37.27 -40.66
N GLN A 362 17.92 -37.66 -39.73
CA GLN A 362 17.71 -39.07 -39.37
C GLN A 362 17.07 -39.90 -40.50
N GLN A 363 16.19 -39.31 -41.31
CA GLN A 363 15.59 -39.99 -42.46
C GLN A 363 16.63 -40.29 -43.56
N GLU A 364 17.57 -39.38 -43.81
CA GLU A 364 18.69 -39.62 -44.73
C GLU A 364 19.62 -40.72 -44.21
N GLU A 365 19.90 -40.75 -42.91
CA GLU A 365 20.71 -41.80 -42.27
C GLU A 365 20.08 -43.20 -42.44
N ILE A 366 18.77 -43.33 -42.18
CA ILE A 366 18.02 -44.58 -42.39
C ILE A 366 18.08 -45.01 -43.87
N THR A 367 17.95 -44.07 -44.80
CA THR A 367 18.00 -44.34 -46.24
C THR A 367 19.39 -44.85 -46.67
N GLY A 368 20.46 -44.24 -46.16
CA GLY A 368 21.83 -44.67 -46.42
C GLY A 368 22.15 -46.05 -45.85
N ILE A 369 21.59 -46.39 -44.68
CA ILE A 369 21.74 -47.73 -44.09
C ILE A 369 21.03 -48.77 -44.95
N ILE A 370 19.79 -48.52 -45.38
CA ILE A 370 19.03 -49.43 -46.27
C ILE A 370 19.81 -49.70 -47.56
N GLN A 371 20.38 -48.67 -48.16
CA GLN A 371 21.22 -48.82 -49.37
C GLN A 371 22.46 -49.68 -49.09
N ARG A 372 23.15 -49.47 -47.97
CA ARG A 372 24.32 -50.27 -47.58
C ARG A 372 23.96 -51.73 -47.31
N THR A 373 22.87 -51.99 -46.60
CA THR A 373 22.42 -53.36 -46.31
C THR A 373 21.98 -54.09 -47.59
N LEU A 374 21.31 -53.38 -48.51
CA LEU A 374 20.96 -53.95 -49.82
C LEU A 374 22.20 -54.29 -50.65
N GLN A 375 23.25 -53.45 -50.60
CA GLN A 375 24.49 -53.69 -51.31
C GLN A 375 25.27 -54.89 -50.74
N GLU A 376 25.37 -55.00 -49.41
CA GLU A 376 25.96 -56.17 -48.72
C GLU A 376 25.15 -57.45 -48.96
N MET A 377 23.82 -57.35 -49.08
CA MET A 377 22.99 -58.50 -49.43
C MET A 377 23.20 -58.93 -50.89
N LYS A 378 23.40 -57.99 -51.82
CA LYS A 378 23.69 -58.29 -53.23
C LYS A 378 24.99 -59.11 -53.39
N THR A 379 26.03 -58.79 -52.63
CA THR A 379 27.29 -59.55 -52.64
C THR A 379 27.09 -60.94 -52.05
N ASN A 380 26.41 -61.06 -50.91
CA ASN A 380 26.18 -62.35 -50.25
C ASN A 380 25.23 -63.29 -51.03
N VAL A 381 24.26 -62.76 -51.77
CA VAL A 381 23.39 -63.57 -52.65
C VAL A 381 24.14 -64.07 -53.88
N SER A 382 25.15 -63.32 -54.36
CA SER A 382 26.04 -63.76 -55.43
C SER A 382 26.84 -65.01 -55.03
N ASP A 383 27.30 -65.06 -53.78
CA ASP A 383 28.04 -66.21 -53.22
C ASP A 383 27.15 -67.46 -53.04
N VAL A 384 25.86 -67.27 -52.71
CA VAL A 384 24.89 -68.38 -52.58
C VAL A 384 24.48 -68.94 -53.95
N LEU A 385 24.45 -68.09 -54.99
CA LEU A 385 24.13 -68.50 -56.36
C LEU A 385 25.27 -69.30 -57.02
N GLU A 386 26.54 -69.07 -56.65
CA GLU A 386 27.68 -69.86 -57.15
C GLU A 386 27.65 -71.33 -56.66
N GLY A 387 26.97 -71.62 -55.56
CA GLY A 387 26.77 -72.99 -55.06
C GLY A 387 25.69 -73.80 -55.80
N TYR A 388 24.82 -73.15 -56.56
CA TYR A 388 23.72 -73.79 -57.31
C TYR A 388 24.05 -73.86 -58.79
N ASN A 389 24.80 -74.87 -59.21
CA ASN A 389 24.85 -75.25 -60.62
C ASN A 389 24.66 -76.75 -60.81
N LYS A 390 23.58 -77.05 -61.54
CA LYS A 390 23.19 -78.30 -62.23
C LYS A 390 22.58 -79.43 -61.38
N ASN A 391 21.25 -79.44 -61.27
CA ASN A 391 20.39 -80.39 -62.00
C ASN A 391 18.91 -79.97 -61.93
N ASP A 392 18.19 -80.23 -63.02
CA ASP A 392 16.85 -79.77 -63.36
C ASP A 392 15.78 -79.98 -62.28
N ASP A 393 15.17 -78.89 -61.80
CA ASP A 393 13.71 -78.85 -61.59
C ASP A 393 13.19 -77.39 -61.52
N HIS A 394 12.15 -77.04 -62.29
CA HIS A 394 11.53 -75.70 -62.27
C HIS A 394 10.87 -75.37 -60.92
N GLN A 395 10.63 -76.37 -60.07
CA GLN A 395 10.11 -76.21 -58.71
C GLN A 395 11.18 -75.74 -57.72
N SER A 396 12.46 -76.08 -57.97
CA SER A 396 13.61 -75.73 -57.12
C SER A 396 14.01 -74.25 -57.25
N THR A 397 13.96 -73.69 -58.47
CA THR A 397 14.32 -72.28 -58.72
C THR A 397 13.30 -71.31 -58.13
N LYS A 398 11.99 -71.62 -58.18
CA LYS A 398 10.94 -70.82 -57.51
C LYS A 398 11.04 -70.88 -55.99
N MET A 399 11.33 -72.04 -55.42
CA MET A 399 11.53 -72.20 -53.98
C MET A 399 12.77 -71.45 -53.51
N ALA A 400 13.88 -71.54 -54.24
CA ALA A 400 15.11 -70.81 -53.94
C ALA A 400 14.92 -69.28 -54.03
N THR A 401 14.18 -68.77 -55.03
CA THR A 401 13.86 -67.33 -55.10
C THR A 401 12.96 -66.87 -53.95
N LEU A 402 12.00 -67.70 -53.54
CA LEU A 402 11.13 -67.42 -52.38
C LEU A 402 11.91 -67.41 -51.07
N GLU A 403 12.83 -68.35 -50.86
CA GLU A 403 13.69 -68.41 -49.68
C GLU A 403 14.66 -67.23 -49.61
N ILE A 404 15.28 -66.85 -50.74
CA ILE A 404 16.15 -65.67 -50.81
C ILE A 404 15.33 -64.40 -50.54
N GLN A 405 14.14 -64.25 -51.13
CA GLN A 405 13.25 -63.12 -50.84
C GLN A 405 12.87 -63.06 -49.36
N GLN A 406 12.51 -64.19 -48.74
CA GLN A 406 12.16 -64.24 -47.32
C GLN A 406 13.36 -63.93 -46.41
N LEU A 407 14.56 -64.40 -46.77
CA LEU A 407 15.78 -64.15 -46.01
C LEU A 407 16.21 -62.67 -46.09
N VAL A 408 16.13 -62.07 -47.29
CA VAL A 408 16.35 -60.64 -47.51
C VAL A 408 15.33 -59.83 -46.71
N LEU A 409 14.03 -60.11 -46.86
CA LEU A 409 12.98 -59.39 -46.14
C LEU A 409 13.09 -59.52 -44.61
N ARG A 410 13.55 -60.67 -44.10
CA ARG A 410 13.76 -60.88 -42.66
C ARG A 410 14.98 -60.11 -42.14
N ARG A 411 16.10 -60.10 -42.86
CA ARG A 411 17.30 -59.34 -42.47
C ARG A 411 17.10 -57.83 -42.57
N LEU A 412 16.46 -57.36 -43.65
CA LEU A 412 16.15 -55.94 -43.85
C LEU A 412 15.18 -55.46 -42.76
N ARG A 413 14.12 -56.23 -42.47
CA ARG A 413 13.18 -55.94 -41.39
C ARG A 413 13.85 -55.89 -40.02
N ASN A 414 14.74 -56.83 -39.71
CA ASN A 414 15.44 -56.82 -38.41
C ASN A 414 16.40 -55.64 -38.31
N SER A 415 17.26 -55.40 -39.31
CA SER A 415 18.24 -54.30 -39.27
C SER A 415 17.57 -52.92 -39.23
N VAL A 416 16.51 -52.71 -40.01
CA VAL A 416 15.74 -51.46 -40.00
C VAL A 416 14.96 -51.30 -38.70
N ALA A 417 14.38 -52.37 -38.15
CA ALA A 417 13.68 -52.31 -36.86
C ALA A 417 14.63 -51.97 -35.69
N THR A 418 15.83 -52.58 -35.60
CA THR A 418 16.78 -52.29 -34.52
C THR A 418 17.25 -50.84 -34.57
N GLN A 419 17.49 -50.30 -35.77
CA GLN A 419 17.94 -48.91 -35.94
C GLN A 419 16.82 -47.90 -35.70
N ILE A 420 15.57 -48.21 -36.10
CA ILE A 420 14.39 -47.39 -35.76
C ILE A 420 14.20 -47.35 -34.24
N VAL A 421 14.38 -48.47 -33.54
CA VAL A 421 14.29 -48.49 -32.07
C VAL A 421 15.37 -47.63 -31.43
N GLN A 422 16.62 -47.67 -31.92
CA GLN A 422 17.70 -46.80 -31.42
C GLN A 422 17.51 -45.32 -31.75
N SER A 423 17.05 -44.99 -32.96
CA SER A 423 16.83 -43.60 -33.39
C SER A 423 15.59 -42.99 -32.75
N VAL A 424 14.50 -43.75 -32.57
CA VAL A 424 13.33 -43.34 -31.78
C VAL A 424 13.70 -43.20 -30.30
N GLY A 425 14.54 -44.08 -29.76
CA GLY A 425 15.09 -43.94 -28.41
C GLY A 425 15.90 -42.65 -28.23
N CYS A 426 16.77 -42.33 -29.18
CA CYS A 426 17.56 -41.09 -29.16
C CYS A 426 16.69 -39.83 -29.35
N LEU A 427 15.69 -39.87 -30.23
CA LEU A 427 14.70 -38.80 -30.40
C LEU A 427 13.85 -38.60 -29.13
N GLN A 428 13.43 -39.70 -28.48
CA GLN A 428 12.71 -39.67 -27.22
C GLN A 428 13.57 -39.06 -26.12
N GLU A 429 14.83 -39.48 -25.96
CA GLU A 429 15.76 -38.91 -24.98
C GLU A 429 16.09 -37.44 -25.26
N SER A 430 16.29 -37.06 -26.52
CA SER A 430 16.60 -35.68 -26.92
C SER A 430 15.40 -34.75 -26.78
N PHE A 431 14.20 -35.19 -27.17
CA PHE A 431 12.95 -34.45 -26.99
C PHE A 431 12.62 -34.30 -25.50
N THR A 432 12.69 -35.39 -24.73
CA THR A 432 12.41 -35.36 -23.28
C THR A 432 13.45 -34.53 -22.55
N GLY A 433 14.74 -34.65 -22.89
CA GLY A 433 15.80 -33.82 -22.30
C GLY A 433 15.68 -32.35 -22.65
N THR A 434 15.21 -32.02 -23.86
CA THR A 434 14.95 -30.63 -24.26
C THR A 434 13.72 -30.07 -23.55
N LEU A 435 12.64 -30.85 -23.46
CA LEU A 435 11.41 -30.46 -22.77
C LEU A 435 11.66 -30.33 -21.27
N GLN A 436 12.43 -31.23 -20.67
CA GLN A 436 12.85 -31.18 -19.27
C GLN A 436 13.72 -29.95 -18.99
N ARG A 437 14.68 -29.60 -19.85
CA ARG A 437 15.47 -28.37 -19.69
C ARG A 437 14.63 -27.10 -19.88
N CYS A 438 13.68 -27.11 -20.81
CA CYS A 438 12.71 -26.02 -20.97
C CYS A 438 11.78 -25.92 -19.76
N LEU A 439 11.38 -27.05 -19.17
CA LEU A 439 10.55 -27.13 -17.97
C LEU A 439 11.32 -26.65 -16.75
N GLU A 440 12.54 -27.13 -16.52
CA GLU A 440 13.44 -26.67 -15.47
C GLU A 440 13.74 -25.17 -15.63
N SER A 441 13.87 -24.67 -16.86
CA SER A 441 14.03 -23.23 -17.12
C SER A 441 12.75 -22.43 -16.89
N LEU A 442 11.56 -23.01 -17.05
CA LEU A 442 10.27 -22.37 -16.76
C LEU A 442 9.95 -22.42 -15.26
N GLU A 443 10.20 -23.55 -14.61
CA GLU A 443 10.01 -23.78 -13.18
C GLU A 443 11.02 -22.97 -12.36
N LYS A 444 12.28 -22.86 -12.77
CA LYS A 444 13.26 -21.97 -12.12
C LYS A 444 12.88 -20.48 -12.23
N ASN A 445 12.02 -20.12 -13.18
CA ASN A 445 11.43 -18.79 -13.31
C ASN A 445 10.06 -18.65 -12.60
N CYS A 446 9.43 -19.75 -12.16
CA CYS A 446 8.10 -19.77 -11.53
C CYS A 446 8.10 -20.22 -10.06
N HIS A 447 9.18 -20.83 -9.56
CA HIS A 447 9.26 -21.39 -8.20
C HIS A 447 9.31 -20.35 -7.07
N ASP A 448 9.38 -19.05 -7.38
CA ASP A 448 9.40 -17.99 -6.37
C ASP A 448 8.00 -17.45 -6.00
N LEU A 449 6.92 -18.06 -6.51
CA LEU A 449 5.55 -17.72 -6.13
C LEU A 449 4.90 -18.92 -5.42
N GLU A 450 5.00 -18.94 -4.10
CA GLU A 450 4.28 -19.90 -3.25
C GLU A 450 2.76 -19.79 -3.46
N GLY A 451 2.11 -20.92 -3.75
CA GLY A 451 0.70 -21.13 -3.39
C GLY A 451 -0.29 -21.54 -4.49
N ASN A 452 0.06 -21.54 -5.76
CA ASN A 452 -0.89 -21.90 -6.83
C ASN A 452 -0.53 -23.22 -7.52
N LEU A 453 -1.56 -24.06 -7.74
CA LEU A 453 -1.48 -25.35 -8.43
C LEU A 453 -0.54 -25.26 -9.62
N SER A 454 0.60 -25.94 -9.48
CA SER A 454 1.71 -25.82 -10.41
C SER A 454 1.29 -26.33 -11.78
N ALA A 455 1.74 -25.62 -12.84
CA ALA A 455 1.78 -26.18 -14.18
C ALA A 455 2.42 -27.58 -14.24
N SER A 456 3.18 -27.98 -13.20
CA SER A 456 3.78 -29.31 -13.05
C SER A 456 2.76 -30.44 -12.94
N ASP A 457 1.54 -30.25 -12.41
CA ASP A 457 0.59 -31.38 -12.29
C ASP A 457 -0.10 -31.70 -13.62
N ALA A 458 -0.48 -30.69 -14.40
CA ALA A 458 -1.02 -30.86 -15.75
C ALA A 458 0.06 -31.40 -16.72
N VAL A 459 1.31 -30.98 -16.56
CA VAL A 459 2.42 -31.40 -17.42
C VAL A 459 3.00 -32.77 -17.00
N LYS A 460 3.01 -33.12 -15.70
CA LYS A 460 3.33 -34.50 -15.25
C LYS A 460 2.36 -35.53 -15.81
N GLN A 461 1.08 -35.17 -15.96
CA GLN A 461 0.10 -36.02 -16.64
C GLN A 461 0.44 -36.19 -18.13
N ILE A 462 0.84 -35.12 -18.83
CA ILE A 462 1.29 -35.18 -20.23
C ILE A 462 2.57 -36.03 -20.39
N LEU A 463 3.54 -35.86 -19.48
CA LEU A 463 4.79 -36.63 -19.47
C LEU A 463 4.53 -38.13 -19.19
N SER A 464 3.62 -38.45 -18.26
CA SER A 464 3.21 -39.84 -17.99
C SER A 464 2.43 -40.46 -19.16
N ALA A 465 1.65 -39.66 -19.88
CA ALA A 465 0.90 -40.11 -21.05
C ALA A 465 1.84 -40.36 -22.24
N ALA A 466 2.90 -39.55 -22.38
CA ALA A 466 3.95 -39.77 -23.37
C ALA A 466 4.78 -41.03 -23.07
N TYR A 467 4.99 -41.37 -21.79
CA TYR A 467 5.71 -42.57 -21.35
C TYR A 467 4.91 -43.88 -21.55
N ASN A 468 3.59 -43.81 -21.54
CA ASN A 468 2.69 -44.99 -21.60
C ASN A 468 2.25 -45.38 -23.03
N ILE A 469 2.85 -44.80 -24.08
CA ILE A 469 2.54 -45.20 -25.46
C ILE A 469 3.35 -46.46 -25.80
N ASP A 470 2.78 -47.63 -25.50
CA ASP A 470 3.31 -48.91 -25.95
C ASP A 470 3.24 -49.02 -27.49
N LEU A 471 4.39 -48.82 -28.15
CA LEU A 471 4.54 -49.08 -29.57
C LEU A 471 4.69 -50.59 -29.81
N LYS A 472 3.56 -51.28 -29.93
CA LYS A 472 3.56 -52.68 -30.38
C LYS A 472 4.15 -52.77 -31.79
N SER A 473 5.09 -53.70 -31.96
CA SER A 473 6.04 -53.89 -33.08
C SER A 473 5.45 -54.30 -34.44
N SER A 474 4.24 -53.85 -34.77
CA SER A 474 3.60 -54.19 -36.04
C SER A 474 2.73 -53.06 -36.54
N THR A 475 3.29 -52.17 -37.37
CA THR A 475 2.76 -51.65 -38.66
C THR A 475 3.38 -50.32 -39.06
N SER A 476 3.48 -50.14 -40.38
CA SER A 476 4.21 -49.15 -41.16
C SER A 476 3.67 -47.71 -41.04
N PHE A 477 4.58 -46.71 -41.04
CA PHE A 477 4.44 -45.27 -41.39
C PHE A 477 3.27 -44.41 -40.83
N SER A 478 2.27 -45.00 -40.16
CA SER A 478 1.11 -44.32 -39.57
C SER A 478 1.39 -43.71 -38.19
N VAL A 479 2.47 -44.13 -37.53
CA VAL A 479 2.80 -43.77 -36.14
C VAL A 479 3.09 -42.28 -35.97
N VAL A 480 3.80 -41.65 -36.91
CA VAL A 480 4.13 -40.21 -36.82
C VAL A 480 2.89 -39.34 -37.06
N HIS A 481 2.00 -39.78 -37.96
CA HIS A 481 0.75 -39.06 -38.24
C HIS A 481 -0.27 -39.21 -37.07
N THR A 482 -0.41 -40.41 -36.50
CA THR A 482 -1.26 -40.64 -35.33
C THR A 482 -0.72 -39.97 -34.06
N PHE A 483 0.60 -39.89 -33.91
CA PHE A 483 1.26 -39.10 -32.87
C PHE A 483 0.96 -37.61 -33.02
N MET A 484 1.12 -37.06 -34.23
CA MET A 484 0.83 -35.64 -34.52
C MET A 484 -0.65 -35.29 -34.38
N ASP A 485 -1.58 -36.15 -34.81
CA ASP A 485 -3.02 -35.92 -34.69
C ASP A 485 -3.51 -35.97 -33.23
N ARG A 486 -2.94 -36.84 -32.40
CA ARG A 486 -3.25 -36.89 -30.95
C ARG A 486 -2.69 -35.69 -30.20
N LEU A 487 -1.52 -35.21 -30.58
CA LEU A 487 -0.90 -34.02 -29.99
C LEU A 487 -1.71 -32.76 -30.37
N ARG A 488 -2.21 -32.69 -31.60
CA ARG A 488 -3.04 -31.59 -32.10
C ARG A 488 -4.44 -31.53 -31.47
N THR A 489 -5.06 -32.69 -31.21
CA THR A 489 -6.38 -32.78 -30.55
C THR A 489 -6.32 -32.52 -29.03
N LEU A 490 -5.19 -32.83 -28.38
CA LEU A 490 -4.96 -32.46 -26.99
C LEU A 490 -4.77 -30.95 -26.81
N LEU A 491 -4.06 -30.29 -27.74
CA LEU A 491 -3.85 -28.84 -27.72
C LEU A 491 -5.11 -28.02 -28.02
N SER A 492 -6.05 -28.56 -28.80
CA SER A 492 -7.31 -27.87 -29.13
C SER A 492 -8.37 -27.89 -28.02
N ASN A 493 -8.26 -28.79 -27.05
CA ASN A 493 -9.22 -28.91 -25.94
C ASN A 493 -8.86 -28.07 -24.71
N PHE A 494 -7.71 -27.37 -24.71
CA PHE A 494 -7.32 -26.44 -23.66
C PHE A 494 -7.93 -25.04 -23.89
N ILE A 495 -9.21 -24.88 -23.57
CA ILE A 495 -9.76 -23.57 -23.23
C ILE A 495 -9.46 -23.36 -21.74
N LEU A 496 -8.51 -22.48 -21.42
CA LEU A 496 -8.17 -22.14 -20.04
C LEU A 496 -9.32 -21.35 -19.38
N PRO A 497 -9.86 -21.80 -18.23
CA PRO A 497 -10.69 -20.98 -17.35
C PRO A 497 -9.78 -20.13 -16.46
N TRP A 498 -9.92 -18.80 -16.51
CA TRP A 498 -9.09 -17.88 -15.74
C TRP A 498 -9.80 -17.56 -14.42
N SER A 499 -9.17 -17.94 -13.30
CA SER A 499 -9.38 -17.33 -11.98
C SER A 499 -8.03 -16.81 -11.48
N SER A 500 -7.99 -15.48 -11.30
CA SER A 500 -7.24 -14.73 -10.28
C SER A 500 -5.99 -15.36 -9.66
N SER A 501 -4.85 -14.69 -9.84
CA SER A 501 -3.93 -14.40 -8.75
C SER A 501 -3.10 -13.16 -9.03
N GLN A 502 -3.08 -12.30 -8.01
CA GLN A 502 -2.48 -10.98 -7.94
C GLN A 502 -0.99 -10.99 -8.34
N VAL A 503 -0.59 -10.10 -9.25
CA VAL A 503 0.82 -9.76 -9.48
C VAL A 503 1.07 -8.37 -8.92
N GLN A 504 1.37 -8.33 -7.62
CA GLN A 504 1.88 -7.13 -6.95
C GLN A 504 3.41 -7.06 -7.17
N CYS A 505 3.92 -5.89 -7.54
CA CYS A 505 5.34 -5.61 -7.76
C CYS A 505 6.21 -6.00 -6.55
N ASN A 506 6.97 -7.10 -6.66
CA ASN A 506 7.88 -7.60 -5.63
C ASN A 506 9.37 -7.61 -6.04
N VAL A 507 9.75 -6.86 -7.08
CA VAL A 507 11.09 -6.93 -7.69
C VAL A 507 12.22 -6.48 -6.74
N GLN A 508 11.94 -5.57 -5.79
CA GLN A 508 12.98 -5.03 -4.90
C GLN A 508 13.41 -5.98 -3.77
N TRP A 509 12.61 -7.00 -3.46
CA TRP A 509 12.84 -7.90 -2.32
C TRP A 509 13.75 -9.09 -2.61
N GLN A 510 14.00 -9.40 -3.89
CA GLN A 510 14.69 -10.62 -4.32
C GLN A 510 16.13 -10.38 -4.82
N LEU A 511 16.57 -9.12 -4.96
CA LEU A 511 17.93 -8.80 -5.41
C LEU A 511 18.95 -9.12 -4.30
N GLN A 512 19.58 -10.29 -4.40
CA GLN A 512 20.65 -10.71 -3.50
C GLN A 512 21.97 -10.79 -4.25
N HIS A 513 22.79 -9.75 -4.11
CA HIS A 513 24.11 -9.69 -4.72
C HIS A 513 25.07 -8.86 -3.86
N PRO A 514 26.36 -9.23 -3.74
CA PRO A 514 27.33 -8.48 -2.91
C PRO A 514 27.52 -7.02 -3.32
N ARG A 515 27.12 -6.65 -4.54
CA ARG A 515 27.21 -5.29 -5.12
C ARG A 515 25.88 -4.54 -5.19
N ILE A 516 24.83 -5.07 -4.58
CA ILE A 516 23.50 -4.46 -4.51
C ILE A 516 23.15 -4.28 -3.04
N VAL A 517 22.72 -3.06 -2.67
CA VAL A 517 22.33 -2.77 -1.30
C VAL A 517 21.11 -3.61 -0.93
N LYS A 518 21.27 -4.47 0.08
CA LYS A 518 20.20 -5.36 0.54
C LYS A 518 19.09 -4.58 1.23
N LEU A 519 17.91 -4.57 0.64
CA LEU A 519 16.67 -4.18 1.31
C LEU A 519 16.28 -5.27 2.32
N ARG A 520 16.12 -4.90 3.58
CA ARG A 520 15.74 -5.81 4.68
C ARG A 520 14.25 -5.76 5.00
N GLY A 521 13.60 -4.62 4.78
CA GLY A 521 12.25 -4.37 5.25
C GLY A 521 11.72 -3.02 4.79
N SER A 522 10.43 -2.82 5.00
CA SER A 522 9.78 -1.51 4.86
C SER A 522 8.82 -1.34 6.02
N VAL A 523 8.79 -0.16 6.60
CA VAL A 523 7.88 0.20 7.69
C VAL A 523 7.09 1.43 7.25
N ILE A 524 5.79 1.43 7.53
CA ILE A 524 4.97 2.61 7.31
C ILE A 524 4.95 3.39 8.61
N ASP A 525 5.55 4.59 8.59
CA ASP A 525 5.54 5.53 9.70
C ASP A 525 4.40 6.53 9.48
N TYR A 526 3.34 6.35 10.25
CA TYR A 526 2.16 7.23 10.25
C TYR A 526 2.38 8.54 11.02
N THR A 527 3.52 8.70 11.71
CA THR A 527 3.85 9.88 12.52
C THR A 527 4.80 10.85 11.83
N TYR A 528 5.38 10.45 10.69
CA TYR A 528 6.27 11.29 9.89
C TYR A 528 5.57 12.60 9.48
N GLY A 529 6.29 13.73 9.57
CA GLY A 529 5.72 15.05 9.25
C GLY A 529 4.57 15.48 10.17
N GLY A 530 4.56 15.01 11.43
CA GLY A 530 3.52 15.35 12.41
C GLY A 530 2.17 14.67 12.16
N GLY A 531 2.14 13.55 11.42
CA GLY A 531 0.90 12.83 11.09
C GLY A 531 0.22 13.30 9.80
N SER A 532 0.85 14.19 9.03
CA SER A 532 0.27 14.75 7.80
C SER A 532 0.27 13.77 6.62
N SER A 533 1.18 12.80 6.59
CA SER A 533 1.22 11.75 5.57
C SER A 533 2.03 10.54 6.05
N PRO A 534 1.55 9.30 5.83
CA PRO A 534 2.36 8.13 6.12
C PRO A 534 3.61 8.11 5.23
N ALA A 535 4.78 7.96 5.85
CA ALA A 535 6.03 7.76 5.14
C ALA A 535 6.36 6.28 5.06
N VAL A 536 6.84 5.82 3.90
CA VAL A 536 7.41 4.47 3.76
C VAL A 536 8.90 4.55 4.08
N LEU A 537 9.29 4.01 5.22
CA LEU A 537 10.67 3.87 5.64
C LEU A 537 11.24 2.57 5.06
N LEU A 538 12.25 2.66 4.20
CA LEU A 538 12.96 1.51 3.67
C LEU A 538 14.13 1.15 4.60
N ILE A 539 14.10 -0.05 5.17
CA ILE A 539 15.15 -0.58 6.02
C ILE A 539 16.13 -1.33 5.13
N MET A 540 17.36 -0.84 5.02
CA MET A 540 18.41 -1.45 4.22
C MET A 540 19.60 -1.85 5.08
N GLU A 541 20.54 -2.62 4.52
CA GLU A 541 21.85 -2.73 5.15
C GLU A 541 22.54 -1.37 5.28
N ARG A 542 23.26 -1.19 6.39
CA ARG A 542 23.92 0.07 6.70
C ARG A 542 25.23 0.17 5.92
N MET A 543 25.32 1.22 5.10
CA MET A 543 26.55 1.63 4.41
C MET A 543 27.17 2.83 5.15
N THR A 544 28.48 3.01 5.02
CA THR A 544 29.23 4.04 5.77
C THR A 544 29.04 5.43 5.15
N ARG A 545 29.11 5.52 3.81
CA ARG A 545 29.04 6.77 3.04
C ARG A 545 28.66 6.51 1.59
N ASP A 546 28.30 7.55 0.85
CA ASP A 546 28.21 7.49 -0.61
C ASP A 546 29.59 7.76 -1.27
N LEU A 547 29.72 7.39 -2.55
CA LEU A 547 30.95 7.58 -3.32
C LEU A 547 31.29 9.07 -3.52
N HIS A 548 30.30 9.95 -3.58
CA HIS A 548 30.55 11.40 -3.64
C HIS A 548 31.31 11.89 -2.41
N CYS A 549 30.90 11.47 -1.21
CA CYS A 549 31.59 11.72 0.06
C CYS A 549 32.95 11.02 0.11
N GLY A 550 33.03 9.78 -0.39
CA GLY A 550 34.29 9.04 -0.52
C GLY A 550 35.34 9.80 -1.32
N LEU A 551 35.01 10.24 -2.54
CA LEU A 551 35.93 11.00 -3.40
C LEU A 551 36.35 12.33 -2.77
N ARG A 552 35.41 13.08 -2.15
CA ARG A 552 35.75 14.33 -1.43
C ARG A 552 36.75 14.10 -0.29
N ASN A 553 36.70 12.94 0.34
CA ASN A 553 37.60 12.58 1.44
C ASN A 553 38.90 11.92 0.98
N GLY A 554 39.21 11.91 -0.32
CA GLY A 554 40.51 11.51 -0.84
C GLY A 554 40.73 9.99 -0.93
N LEU A 555 39.82 9.25 -1.57
CA LEU A 555 40.02 7.83 -1.86
C LEU A 555 41.28 7.60 -2.72
N SER A 556 42.11 6.64 -2.33
CA SER A 556 43.33 6.28 -3.07
C SER A 556 43.00 5.74 -4.46
N TRP A 557 43.93 5.85 -5.40
CA TRP A 557 43.71 5.45 -6.80
C TRP A 557 43.30 3.98 -6.94
N VAL A 558 43.99 3.07 -6.25
CA VAL A 558 43.70 1.64 -6.27
C VAL A 558 42.30 1.34 -5.73
N VAL A 559 41.87 2.01 -4.66
CA VAL A 559 40.51 1.85 -4.11
C VAL A 559 39.46 2.39 -5.07
N ARG A 560 39.71 3.52 -5.72
CA ARG A 560 38.83 4.11 -6.75
C ARG A 560 38.60 3.14 -7.92
N LEU A 561 39.65 2.50 -8.43
CA LEU A 561 39.52 1.47 -9.48
C LEU A 561 38.74 0.23 -9.00
N ARG A 562 38.98 -0.23 -7.77
CA ARG A 562 38.21 -1.33 -7.17
C ARG A 562 36.72 -1.02 -7.07
N ILE A 563 36.37 0.21 -6.68
CA ILE A 563 34.99 0.69 -6.64
C ILE A 563 34.35 0.66 -8.03
N ALA A 564 35.08 1.05 -9.08
CA ALA A 564 34.57 0.97 -10.44
C ALA A 564 34.26 -0.48 -10.86
N ILE A 565 35.12 -1.45 -10.50
CA ILE A 565 34.88 -2.88 -10.75
C ILE A 565 33.62 -3.35 -10.01
N ASP A 566 33.50 -3.00 -8.73
CA ASP A 566 32.34 -3.32 -7.89
C ASP A 566 31.02 -2.79 -8.51
N VAL A 567 31.06 -1.58 -9.09
CA VAL A 567 29.90 -0.99 -9.77
C VAL A 567 29.55 -1.75 -11.05
N VAL A 568 30.53 -2.07 -11.90
CA VAL A 568 30.29 -2.84 -13.13
C VAL A 568 29.68 -4.21 -12.80
N GLU A 569 30.20 -4.89 -11.77
CA GLU A 569 29.68 -6.17 -11.29
C GLU A 569 28.22 -6.04 -10.83
N GLY A 570 27.87 -4.94 -10.12
CA GLY A 570 26.50 -4.63 -9.73
C GLY A 570 25.56 -4.39 -10.92
N ILE A 571 25.98 -3.60 -11.92
CA ILE A 571 25.15 -3.32 -13.10
C ILE A 571 24.95 -4.60 -13.92
N ARG A 572 26.00 -5.41 -14.11
CA ARG A 572 25.90 -6.72 -14.79
C ARG A 572 24.89 -7.63 -14.12
N TYR A 573 24.88 -7.68 -12.79
CA TYR A 573 23.90 -8.45 -12.06
C TYR A 573 22.48 -7.94 -12.36
N LEU A 574 22.22 -6.64 -12.28
CA LEU A 574 20.90 -6.07 -12.60
C LEU A 574 20.45 -6.42 -14.03
N HIS A 575 21.34 -6.23 -15.01
CA HIS A 575 21.04 -6.57 -16.42
C HIS A 575 20.76 -8.06 -16.60
N SER A 576 21.46 -8.93 -15.86
CA SER A 576 21.19 -10.38 -15.88
C SER A 576 19.83 -10.76 -15.31
N GLN A 577 19.27 -9.93 -14.43
CA GLN A 577 17.90 -10.05 -13.93
C GLN A 577 16.88 -9.36 -14.85
N GLY A 578 17.32 -8.88 -16.02
CA GLY A 578 16.49 -8.13 -16.96
C GLY A 578 16.06 -6.77 -16.44
N LEU A 579 16.82 -6.15 -15.51
CA LEU A 579 16.53 -4.83 -14.92
C LEU A 579 17.51 -3.78 -15.40
N VAL A 580 17.02 -2.57 -15.67
CA VAL A 580 17.83 -1.40 -16.05
C VAL A 580 17.70 -0.33 -14.96
N HIS A 581 18.83 0.20 -14.48
CA HIS A 581 18.87 1.09 -13.32
C HIS A 581 18.45 2.53 -13.63
N ARG A 582 18.95 3.09 -14.73
CA ARG A 582 18.63 4.45 -15.25
C ARG A 582 19.06 5.65 -14.40
N ASP A 583 19.74 5.46 -13.27
CA ASP A 583 20.23 6.57 -12.43
C ASP A 583 21.55 6.24 -11.72
N ILE A 584 22.47 5.61 -12.47
CA ILE A 584 23.85 5.35 -12.02
C ILE A 584 24.59 6.69 -11.86
N LYS A 585 24.99 7.01 -10.63
CA LYS A 585 25.70 8.24 -10.27
C LYS A 585 26.42 8.11 -8.93
N LEU A 586 27.32 9.05 -8.62
CA LEU A 586 28.12 9.06 -7.38
C LEU A 586 27.29 8.90 -6.09
N LYS A 587 26.08 9.47 -6.03
CA LYS A 587 25.22 9.41 -4.83
C LYS A 587 24.48 8.08 -4.66
N ASN A 588 24.34 7.31 -5.75
CA ASN A 588 23.64 6.02 -5.75
C ASN A 588 24.63 4.83 -5.70
N VAL A 589 25.91 5.12 -5.48
CA VAL A 589 26.95 4.15 -5.15
C VAL A 589 27.33 4.33 -3.68
N LEU A 590 26.99 3.37 -2.84
CA LEU A 590 27.29 3.39 -1.42
C LEU A 590 28.52 2.54 -1.09
N LEU A 591 29.29 2.96 -0.09
CA LEU A 591 30.53 2.34 0.35
C LEU A 591 30.37 1.77 1.77
N ASP A 592 30.82 0.54 1.98
CA ASP A 592 30.84 -0.10 3.30
C ASP A 592 32.09 0.30 4.12
N GLY A 593 32.34 -0.37 5.25
CA GLY A 593 33.50 -0.10 6.11
C GLY A 593 34.85 -0.43 5.49
N GLU A 594 34.88 -1.20 4.39
CA GLU A 594 36.10 -1.61 3.68
C GLU A 594 36.28 -0.86 2.34
N ASP A 595 35.48 0.19 2.13
CA ASP A 595 35.37 0.91 0.85
C ASP A 595 35.08 -0.05 -0.32
N ARG A 596 34.16 -1.00 -0.13
CA ARG A 596 33.55 -1.78 -1.21
C ARG A 596 32.24 -1.16 -1.62
N ALA A 597 31.98 -1.15 -2.93
CA ALA A 597 30.83 -0.45 -3.48
C ALA A 597 29.60 -1.35 -3.63
N LYS A 598 28.42 -0.77 -3.39
CA LYS A 598 27.11 -1.36 -3.68
C LYS A 598 26.19 -0.31 -4.30
N LEU A 599 25.38 -0.71 -5.27
CA LEU A 599 24.36 0.14 -5.89
C LEU A 599 23.09 0.22 -5.02
N THR A 600 22.47 1.39 -5.03
CA THR A 600 21.22 1.68 -4.30
C THR A 600 20.28 2.54 -5.15
N ASP A 601 19.13 2.89 -4.58
CA ASP A 601 18.13 3.79 -5.19
C ASP A 601 17.56 3.26 -6.51
N PHE A 602 16.82 2.15 -6.39
CA PHE A 602 16.13 1.48 -7.49
C PHE A 602 14.79 2.16 -7.85
N GLY A 603 14.55 3.40 -7.40
CA GLY A 603 13.29 4.12 -7.65
C GLY A 603 13.01 4.38 -9.13
N PHE A 604 14.05 4.33 -9.97
CA PHE A 604 13.93 4.41 -11.43
C PHE A 604 14.17 3.09 -12.15
N CYS A 605 14.37 1.97 -11.43
CA CYS A 605 14.56 0.67 -12.07
C CYS A 605 13.31 0.21 -12.81
N ILE A 606 13.50 -0.33 -14.01
CA ILE A 606 12.42 -0.99 -14.76
C ILE A 606 12.92 -2.29 -15.39
N PRO A 607 12.04 -3.28 -15.61
CA PRO A 607 12.35 -4.39 -16.47
C PRO A 607 12.70 -3.91 -17.88
N GLU A 608 13.72 -4.48 -18.49
CA GLU A 608 14.16 -4.17 -19.86
C GLU A 608 13.02 -4.37 -20.87
N ALA A 609 12.16 -5.37 -20.62
CA ALA A 609 10.95 -5.62 -21.41
C ALA A 609 9.88 -4.50 -21.32
N MET A 610 10.00 -3.59 -20.34
CA MET A 610 9.09 -2.46 -20.10
C MET A 610 9.69 -1.11 -20.52
N MET A 611 10.81 -1.10 -21.26
CA MET A 611 11.53 0.11 -21.67
C MET A 611 10.75 0.89 -22.74
N SER A 612 9.93 1.87 -22.32
CA SER A 612 9.29 2.82 -23.23
C SER A 612 8.92 4.14 -22.53
N GLY A 613 9.31 5.26 -23.13
CA GLY A 613 8.61 6.55 -23.01
C GLY A 613 8.81 7.39 -21.74
N SER A 614 9.62 6.98 -20.76
CA SER A 614 9.88 7.77 -19.55
C SER A 614 11.30 8.32 -19.49
N VAL A 615 11.43 9.64 -19.35
CA VAL A 615 12.72 10.34 -19.18
C VAL A 615 12.96 10.55 -17.70
N VAL A 616 13.84 9.75 -17.09
CA VAL A 616 14.14 9.77 -15.65
C VAL A 616 15.62 9.58 -15.38
N GLY A 617 16.09 10.08 -14.23
CA GLY A 617 17.49 10.07 -13.80
C GLY A 617 18.13 11.47 -13.71
N THR A 618 19.45 11.50 -13.53
CA THR A 618 20.20 12.74 -13.33
C THR A 618 20.78 13.27 -14.65
N PRO A 619 20.43 14.50 -15.10
CA PRO A 619 20.76 15.04 -16.43
C PRO A 619 22.19 14.86 -16.92
N VAL A 620 23.17 15.01 -16.03
CA VAL A 620 24.61 14.91 -16.35
C VAL A 620 25.04 13.48 -16.69
N HIS A 621 24.34 12.47 -16.19
CA HIS A 621 24.67 11.05 -16.37
C HIS A 621 23.77 10.36 -17.41
N MET A 622 22.77 11.07 -17.94
CA MET A 622 21.80 10.50 -18.88
C MET A 622 22.38 10.36 -20.28
N ALA A 623 22.11 9.20 -20.89
CA ALA A 623 22.39 8.97 -22.30
C ALA A 623 21.46 9.81 -23.20
N PRO A 624 21.94 10.31 -24.36
CA PRO A 624 21.18 11.22 -25.22
C PRO A 624 19.90 10.61 -25.82
N GLU A 625 19.88 9.30 -26.05
CA GLU A 625 18.75 8.56 -26.61
C GLU A 625 17.57 8.40 -25.64
N LEU A 626 17.79 8.62 -24.34
CA LEU A 626 16.77 8.48 -23.31
C LEU A 626 15.58 9.44 -23.57
N LEU A 627 15.85 10.58 -24.21
CA LEU A 627 14.86 11.57 -24.68
C LEU A 627 14.00 11.11 -25.87
N SER A 628 14.48 10.14 -26.65
CA SER A 628 13.70 9.58 -27.76
C SER A 628 12.57 8.68 -27.28
N GLY A 629 12.58 8.30 -25.99
CA GLY A 629 11.65 7.35 -25.40
C GLY A 629 11.91 5.90 -25.81
N ARG A 630 12.91 5.64 -26.67
CA ARG A 630 13.36 4.32 -27.10
C ARG A 630 14.83 4.15 -26.72
N TYR A 631 15.08 3.28 -25.77
CA TYR A 631 16.42 2.98 -25.27
C TYR A 631 16.44 1.56 -24.70
N ASP A 632 17.63 1.00 -24.50
CA ASP A 632 17.88 -0.33 -23.95
C ASP A 632 18.83 -0.26 -22.73
N SER A 633 19.27 -1.39 -22.21
CA SER A 633 20.19 -1.48 -21.06
C SER A 633 21.52 -0.72 -21.25
N SER A 634 21.89 -0.33 -22.48
CA SER A 634 23.11 0.43 -22.78
C SER A 634 23.13 1.84 -22.17
N VAL A 635 21.98 2.36 -21.71
CA VAL A 635 21.93 3.65 -20.98
C VAL A 635 22.70 3.60 -19.67
N ASP A 636 22.74 2.44 -19.00
CA ASP A 636 23.53 2.27 -17.77
C ASP A 636 25.03 2.19 -18.09
N VAL A 637 25.41 1.71 -19.29
CA VAL A 637 26.81 1.70 -19.76
C VAL A 637 27.30 3.12 -20.00
N TYR A 638 26.47 3.96 -20.62
CA TYR A 638 26.75 5.39 -20.78
C TYR A 638 26.92 6.07 -19.41
N ALA A 639 25.97 5.84 -18.50
CA ALA A 639 26.01 6.42 -17.17
C ALA A 639 27.25 5.95 -16.37
N PHE A 640 27.67 4.69 -16.55
CA PHE A 640 28.93 4.18 -16.02
C PHE A 640 30.15 4.91 -16.60
N GLY A 641 30.19 5.20 -17.90
CA GLY A 641 31.29 5.97 -18.50
C GLY A 641 31.46 7.36 -17.86
N ILE A 642 30.34 8.06 -17.63
CA ILE A 642 30.33 9.35 -16.92
C ILE A 642 30.76 9.18 -15.46
N LEU A 643 30.26 8.15 -14.76
CA LEU A 643 30.66 7.85 -13.39
C LEU A 643 32.17 7.56 -13.29
N PHE A 644 32.71 6.79 -14.25
CA PHE A 644 34.11 6.39 -14.28
C PHE A 644 35.04 7.59 -14.49
N TRP A 645 34.61 8.61 -15.24
CA TRP A 645 35.31 9.88 -15.33
C TRP A 645 35.52 10.53 -13.95
N TYR A 646 34.48 10.59 -13.11
CA TYR A 646 34.60 11.12 -11.74
C TYR A 646 35.53 10.27 -10.87
N ILE A 647 35.45 8.94 -11.02
CA ILE A 647 36.33 8.00 -10.31
C ILE A 647 37.80 8.26 -10.69
N CYS A 648 38.11 8.47 -11.97
CA CYS A 648 39.46 8.82 -12.42
C CYS A 648 39.91 10.21 -11.98
N ALA A 649 39.03 11.22 -12.09
CA ALA A 649 39.31 12.58 -11.64
C ALA A 649 39.56 12.67 -10.14
N GLY A 650 38.99 11.77 -9.34
CA GLY A 650 39.19 11.75 -7.88
C GLY A 650 38.53 12.93 -7.17
N GLN A 651 37.64 13.64 -7.86
CA GLN A 651 36.93 14.81 -7.36
C GLN A 651 35.47 14.76 -7.80
N VAL A 652 34.65 15.62 -7.20
CA VAL A 652 33.21 15.72 -7.48
C VAL A 652 32.83 17.01 -8.21
N LYS A 653 33.82 17.76 -8.70
CA LYS A 653 33.57 18.95 -9.53
C LYS A 653 33.02 18.51 -10.88
N LEU A 654 32.03 19.24 -11.36
CA LEU A 654 31.44 19.02 -12.69
C LEU A 654 32.53 19.20 -13.77
N PRO A 655 32.55 18.39 -14.84
CA PRO A 655 33.45 18.62 -15.97
C PRO A 655 33.29 20.03 -16.52
N ASN A 656 34.38 20.70 -16.88
CA ASN A 656 34.35 22.07 -17.40
C ASN A 656 33.50 22.16 -18.68
N HIS A 657 33.55 21.11 -19.51
CA HIS A 657 32.71 21.01 -20.70
C HIS A 657 31.20 21.01 -20.39
N PHE A 658 30.79 20.64 -19.18
CA PHE A 658 29.41 20.64 -18.72
C PHE A 658 29.06 21.87 -17.88
N ASP A 659 30.01 22.40 -17.09
CA ASP A 659 29.82 23.53 -16.17
C ASP A 659 29.51 24.86 -16.87
N GLN A 660 29.85 24.97 -18.16
CA GLN A 660 29.51 26.12 -18.99
C GLN A 660 28.00 26.30 -19.28
N PHE A 661 27.17 25.27 -19.03
CA PHE A 661 25.74 25.32 -19.35
C PHE A 661 24.89 25.72 -18.13
N GLN A 662 24.04 26.73 -18.30
CA GLN A 662 23.26 27.29 -17.19
C GLN A 662 21.98 26.50 -16.87
N ASN A 663 21.48 25.70 -17.82
CA ASN A 663 20.29 24.88 -17.62
C ASN A 663 20.42 23.47 -18.21
N LYS A 664 19.54 22.57 -17.74
CA LYS A 664 19.55 21.14 -18.10
C LYS A 664 19.31 20.90 -19.59
N GLU A 665 18.46 21.71 -20.22
CA GLU A 665 18.10 21.56 -21.64
C GLU A 665 19.27 21.93 -22.56
N GLN A 666 20.02 22.98 -22.24
CA GLN A 666 21.24 23.37 -22.94
C GLN A 666 22.32 22.30 -22.86
N LEU A 667 22.52 21.72 -21.66
CA LEU A 667 23.45 20.61 -21.46
C LEU A 667 23.05 19.42 -22.34
N TRP A 668 21.78 19.01 -22.32
CA TRP A 668 21.30 17.88 -23.12
C TRP A 668 21.42 18.09 -24.62
N ASN A 669 21.04 19.26 -25.13
CA ASN A 669 21.20 19.58 -26.54
C ASN A 669 22.66 19.53 -26.99
N SER A 670 23.58 19.89 -26.09
CA SER A 670 25.01 19.85 -26.35
C SER A 670 25.56 18.43 -26.28
N VAL A 671 25.10 17.61 -25.33
CA VAL A 671 25.43 16.17 -25.25
C VAL A 671 24.97 15.43 -26.51
N ARG A 672 23.78 15.76 -27.03
CA ARG A 672 23.28 15.22 -28.32
C ARG A 672 24.15 15.65 -29.51
N LYS A 673 24.77 16.83 -29.45
CA LYS A 673 25.75 17.30 -30.45
C LYS A 673 27.16 16.72 -30.25
N GLY A 674 27.33 15.79 -29.30
CA GLY A 674 28.60 15.09 -29.07
C GLY A 674 29.48 15.68 -27.96
N ILE A 675 29.02 16.69 -27.22
CA ILE A 675 29.79 17.19 -26.06
C ILE A 675 29.91 16.08 -25.00
N ARG A 676 31.12 15.86 -24.52
CA ARG A 676 31.51 14.90 -23.47
C ARG A 676 32.48 15.58 -22.48
N PRO A 677 32.69 15.02 -21.28
CA PRO A 677 33.71 15.50 -20.34
C PRO A 677 35.10 15.58 -20.96
N GLU A 678 35.93 16.51 -20.49
CA GLU A 678 37.31 16.68 -20.95
C GLU A 678 38.26 15.57 -20.47
N CYS A 679 39.34 15.31 -21.22
CA CYS A 679 40.42 14.45 -20.75
C CYS A 679 41.36 15.24 -19.83
N LEU A 680 41.53 14.80 -18.57
CA LEU A 680 42.43 15.45 -17.63
C LEU A 680 43.87 14.93 -17.79
N ALA A 681 44.86 15.79 -17.57
CA ALA A 681 46.28 15.46 -17.84
C ALA A 681 46.83 14.24 -17.07
N HIS A 682 46.21 13.86 -15.96
CA HIS A 682 46.63 12.72 -15.14
C HIS A 682 45.87 11.42 -15.48
N PHE A 683 45.01 11.42 -16.50
CA PHE A 683 44.29 10.22 -16.91
C PHE A 683 45.20 9.27 -17.67
N ASN A 684 45.16 8.00 -17.28
CA ASN A 684 45.80 6.94 -18.06
C ASN A 684 45.01 6.75 -19.38
N GLN A 685 45.73 6.55 -20.49
CA GLN A 685 45.14 6.32 -21.81
C GLN A 685 44.16 5.14 -21.83
N ALA A 686 44.43 4.06 -21.10
CA ALA A 686 43.53 2.91 -21.01
C ALA A 686 42.21 3.28 -20.33
N CYS A 687 42.25 4.11 -19.27
CA CYS A 687 41.05 4.62 -18.62
C CYS A 687 40.24 5.50 -19.57
N TRP A 688 40.92 6.40 -20.30
CA TRP A 688 40.29 7.30 -21.25
C TRP A 688 39.59 6.54 -22.39
N ASN A 689 40.30 5.58 -23.01
CA ASN A 689 39.74 4.75 -24.08
C ASN A 689 38.50 3.97 -23.62
N LEU A 690 38.51 3.47 -22.38
CA LEU A 690 37.37 2.76 -21.80
C LEU A 690 36.16 3.69 -21.59
N MET A 691 36.38 4.92 -21.11
CA MET A 691 35.31 5.93 -21.00
C MET A 691 34.73 6.26 -22.37
N GLU A 692 35.59 6.46 -23.38
CA GLU A 692 35.19 6.74 -24.77
C GLU A 692 34.28 5.68 -25.37
N GLN A 693 34.60 4.41 -25.14
CA GLN A 693 33.75 3.30 -25.55
C GLN A 693 32.41 3.30 -24.81
N CYS A 694 32.42 3.56 -23.49
CA CYS A 694 31.21 3.50 -22.67
C CYS A 694 30.19 4.61 -23.02
N TRP A 695 30.66 5.82 -23.35
CA TRP A 695 29.78 6.96 -23.65
C TRP A 695 29.64 7.29 -25.15
N ALA A 696 29.87 6.28 -26.01
CA ALA A 696 29.69 6.37 -27.45
C ALA A 696 28.29 6.93 -27.80
N ALA A 697 28.23 7.72 -28.88
CA ALA A 697 27.00 8.41 -29.28
C ALA A 697 25.89 7.42 -29.62
N GLU A 698 26.21 6.41 -30.44
CA GLU A 698 25.28 5.34 -30.78
C GLU A 698 25.25 4.26 -29.68
N PRO A 699 24.07 3.89 -29.16
CA PRO A 699 23.92 2.85 -28.15
C PRO A 699 24.56 1.51 -28.52
N ALA A 700 24.46 1.14 -29.81
CA ALA A 700 24.96 -0.14 -30.31
C ALA A 700 26.50 -0.24 -30.34
N ASP A 701 27.20 0.90 -30.34
CA ASP A 701 28.67 0.94 -30.33
C ASP A 701 29.25 0.80 -28.91
N ARG A 702 28.39 0.87 -27.88
CA ARG A 702 28.82 0.75 -26.49
C ARG A 702 29.12 -0.70 -26.15
N PRO A 703 30.21 -0.98 -25.43
CA PRO A 703 30.57 -2.35 -25.08
C PRO A 703 29.58 -2.93 -24.09
N LEU A 704 29.32 -4.24 -24.19
CA LEU A 704 28.66 -4.96 -23.11
C LEU A 704 29.56 -4.93 -21.86
N LEU A 705 28.96 -4.81 -20.68
CA LEU A 705 29.70 -4.73 -19.42
C LEU A 705 30.58 -5.95 -19.14
N GLY A 706 30.28 -7.10 -19.76
CA GLY A 706 31.15 -8.28 -19.74
C GLY A 706 32.51 -8.06 -20.41
N TYR A 707 32.65 -7.10 -21.33
CA TYR A 707 33.92 -6.68 -21.92
C TYR A 707 34.59 -5.52 -21.16
N VAL A 708 33.79 -4.67 -20.52
CA VAL A 708 34.27 -3.55 -19.69
C VAL A 708 35.02 -4.06 -18.45
N GLN A 709 34.48 -5.07 -17.77
CA GLN A 709 35.04 -5.58 -16.51
C GLN A 709 36.49 -6.10 -16.66
N PRO A 710 36.83 -6.99 -17.61
CA PRO A 710 38.21 -7.47 -17.77
C PRO A 710 39.22 -6.36 -18.09
N GLN A 711 38.83 -5.36 -18.89
CA GLN A 711 39.69 -4.21 -19.19
C GLN A 711 39.97 -3.39 -17.92
N LEU A 712 38.95 -3.16 -17.10
CA LEU A 712 39.07 -2.45 -15.84
C LEU A 712 39.91 -3.21 -14.81
N GLU A 713 39.76 -4.54 -14.75
CA GLU A 713 40.59 -5.42 -13.92
C GLU A 713 42.07 -5.38 -14.34
N ALA A 714 42.37 -5.32 -15.64
CA ALA A 714 43.73 -5.15 -16.12
C ALA A 714 44.34 -3.81 -15.67
N ILE A 715 43.59 -2.71 -15.81
CA ILE A 715 44.01 -1.37 -15.32
C ILE A 715 44.26 -1.40 -13.81
N TYR A 716 43.36 -2.02 -13.05
CA TYR A 716 43.49 -2.19 -11.61
C TYR A 716 44.75 -2.97 -11.21
N ASN A 717 45.03 -4.08 -11.88
CA ASN A 717 46.21 -4.89 -11.58
C ASN A 717 47.51 -4.14 -11.87
N SER A 718 47.58 -3.39 -12.97
CA SER A 718 48.73 -2.52 -13.27
C SER A 718 48.92 -1.45 -12.19
N ALA A 719 47.86 -0.73 -11.82
CA ALA A 719 47.93 0.30 -10.78
C ALA A 719 48.32 -0.27 -9.41
N LYS A 720 47.88 -1.50 -9.10
CA LYS A 720 48.23 -2.19 -7.85
C LYS A 720 49.72 -2.57 -7.83
N ALA A 721 50.26 -3.07 -8.94
CA ALA A 721 51.69 -3.38 -9.06
C ALA A 721 52.57 -2.14 -8.90
N GLU A 722 52.22 -1.03 -9.56
CA GLU A 722 52.93 0.26 -9.42
C GLU A 722 52.90 0.78 -7.98
N SER A 723 51.80 0.56 -7.26
CA SER A 723 51.69 0.96 -5.85
C SER A 723 52.56 0.11 -4.91
N SER A 724 52.73 -1.18 -5.17
CA SER A 724 53.61 -2.05 -4.37
C SER A 724 55.10 -1.76 -4.58
N ASP A 725 55.48 -1.37 -5.79
CA ASP A 725 56.87 -1.03 -6.11
C ASP A 725 57.30 0.31 -5.51
N SER A 726 56.36 1.20 -5.19
CA SER A 726 56.64 2.49 -4.54
C SER A 726 56.92 2.42 -3.02
N TYR A 727 56.70 1.27 -2.40
CA TYR A 727 57.00 0.99 -0.98
C TYR A 727 58.14 -0.03 -0.78
N SER A 728 58.78 -0.46 -1.87
CA SER A 728 59.98 -1.29 -1.90
C SER A 728 61.21 -0.41 -2.08
#